data_AF-A0A2G6HWI9-F1
#
_entry.id   AF-A0A2G6HWI9-F1
#
_cell.length_a   1.000
_cell.length_b   1.000
_cell.length_c   1.000
_cell.angle_alpha   90.00
_cell.angle_beta   90.00
_cell.angle_gamma   90.00
#
_symmetry.space_group_name_H-M   'P 1'
#
loop_
_entity.id
_entity.type
_entity.pdbx_description
1 polymer ?
#
loop_
_entity_poly.entity_id
_entity_poly.type
_entity_poly.pdbx_seq_one_letter_code
_entity_poly.pdbx_strand_id
1 'polypeptide(L)'
;MQQGIQKLVKKTWLYYVSSYRQFSFGSGKVLLISVLIGLLAAFGAIFFQLAVDLCKYVFLHQIVGLSLEGPAGEVSLFHSDPSDYRWYMLLIIPPLGGLISGILVTRFAPEAKGHGTDGVIESYHFRRGYIRPAVPIIKTIASAITIGTGGSAGKEGPIAQIAAGIASFVGRKFHLSSRDMRILVIAGLAAGIGATFRAPLAAGLFAAEVLYREMDFDRDVIMPALVSPIIAYAVFTSFFQAGPLFATPDMAFTHSWELLPYTLVALIVGLGSRVFVSAFYKSESFFEKLSLAPWLKPALGGLAVGIIGIAVPESLSESYGVLQKAHLNEISFHMLIVFILAKMATTSLTIGSGGSGGVFGPSIVIGGLMGGLVGLMVNAFTPVSQSAYVIVGMAGFFSAAANTPISTIFMVSEMTGNYELLVPTMWVSSLAYILGRGSTLYKKQLWNHFEAPSQLEETRAAILRKMTVGEASQKYDSLQLVSADSPLSQLDERALHDQREFGVISKSGRFIGIITRQSIRHAKNHRQFDSIASDLMDHGDHVTYKESLWSAMQKMLKKRKEQLFVIDEECKPITILKKQQIMTAYDRRMSGQSQEQKDLHQESSMNENIPIQNVFYDVPCTNQKHLLRFLSRIVANEDTEKAERYYQSLLEREELSSTAIGHGYAFPHPQTRDLVEDRCGIYIISTINPIDYHAPDQKGVDKFILFWLSDSNTHIEALATIAKAVSQGELTELIEAKAPLSSMESLLSQLRKKLQDEP
;
A
#
# COMPACT_ATOMS: atom_id res chain seq x y z
N MET A 1 -51.36 -10.63 -4.10
CA MET A 1 -50.00 -10.70 -4.69
C MET A 1 -49.32 -9.33 -4.75
N GLN A 2 -49.91 -8.29 -5.34
CA GLN A 2 -49.31 -6.94 -5.43
C GLN A 2 -48.95 -6.29 -4.08
N GLN A 3 -49.79 -6.42 -3.04
CA GLN A 3 -49.47 -5.88 -1.70
C GLN A 3 -48.32 -6.63 -1.00
N GLY A 4 -48.13 -7.92 -1.32
CA GLY A 4 -47.02 -8.72 -0.82
C GLY A 4 -45.69 -8.32 -1.47
N ILE A 5 -45.71 -8.06 -2.78
CA ILE A 5 -44.55 -7.58 -3.53
C ILE A 5 -44.15 -6.17 -3.07
N GLN A 6 -45.10 -5.26 -2.83
CA GLN A 6 -44.79 -3.94 -2.28
C GLN A 6 -44.19 -4.00 -0.87
N LYS A 7 -44.68 -4.89 0.00
CA LYS A 7 -44.08 -5.11 1.32
C LYS A 7 -42.68 -5.73 1.22
N LEU A 8 -42.47 -6.67 0.29
CA LEU A 8 -41.17 -7.28 0.05
C LEU A 8 -40.19 -6.24 -0.46
N VAL A 9 -40.52 -5.51 -1.53
CA VAL A 9 -39.69 -4.41 -2.08
C VAL A 9 -39.38 -3.36 -1.03
N LYS A 10 -40.36 -2.96 -0.19
CA LYS A 10 -40.13 -1.99 0.88
C LYS A 10 -39.23 -2.56 1.98
N LYS A 11 -39.33 -3.85 2.31
CA LYS A 11 -38.47 -4.53 3.29
C LYS A 11 -37.06 -4.75 2.76
N THR A 12 -36.91 -5.12 1.49
CA THR A 12 -35.62 -5.24 0.80
C THR A 12 -34.96 -3.89 0.60
N TRP A 13 -35.74 -2.84 0.30
CA TRP A 13 -35.24 -1.46 0.19
C TRP A 13 -34.84 -0.91 1.57
N LEU A 14 -35.65 -1.12 2.61
CA LEU A 14 -35.28 -0.74 3.98
C LEU A 14 -34.08 -1.53 4.51
N TYR A 15 -33.95 -2.80 4.14
CA TYR A 15 -32.77 -3.61 4.43
C TYR A 15 -31.54 -3.09 3.67
N TYR A 16 -31.67 -2.75 2.38
CA TYR A 16 -30.60 -2.11 1.60
C TYR A 16 -30.22 -0.74 2.17
N VAL A 17 -31.18 0.09 2.59
CA VAL A 17 -30.94 1.39 3.23
C VAL A 17 -30.36 1.24 4.63
N SER A 18 -30.72 0.20 5.40
CA SER A 18 -30.11 -0.09 6.70
C SER A 18 -28.70 -0.70 6.58
N SER A 19 -28.44 -1.51 5.55
CA SER A 19 -27.10 -1.97 5.18
C SER A 19 -26.25 -0.84 4.61
N TYR A 20 -26.86 0.13 3.92
CA TYR A 20 -26.19 1.40 3.55
C TYR A 20 -25.89 2.29 4.75
N ARG A 21 -26.62 2.17 5.87
CA ARG A 21 -26.26 2.83 7.14
C ARG A 21 -25.06 2.17 7.84
N GLN A 22 -24.72 0.92 7.50
CA GLN A 22 -23.44 0.30 7.86
C GLN A 22 -22.29 0.72 6.93
N PHE A 23 -22.59 1.32 5.77
CA PHE A 23 -21.64 2.14 5.04
C PHE A 23 -21.38 3.38 5.91
N SER A 24 -20.26 3.37 6.63
CA SER A 24 -19.76 4.52 7.37
C SER A 24 -20.00 5.79 6.55
N PHE A 25 -20.66 6.80 7.14
CA PHE A 25 -20.88 8.12 6.53
C PHE A 25 -19.57 8.74 5.99
N GLY A 26 -18.39 8.26 6.42
CA GLY A 26 -17.08 8.59 5.86
C GLY A 26 -16.83 8.02 4.46
N SER A 27 -17.21 6.78 4.16
CA SER A 27 -16.86 6.09 2.91
C SER A 27 -17.58 6.68 1.68
N GLY A 28 -18.86 7.05 1.83
CA GLY A 28 -19.61 7.70 0.75
C GLY A 28 -19.08 9.11 0.42
N LYS A 29 -18.63 9.85 1.44
CA LYS A 29 -18.03 11.18 1.26
C LYS A 29 -16.73 11.09 0.46
N VAL A 30 -15.85 10.13 0.78
CA VAL A 30 -14.58 9.93 0.06
C VAL A 30 -14.85 9.63 -1.42
N LEU A 31 -15.80 8.75 -1.74
CA LEU A 31 -16.14 8.43 -3.13
C LEU A 31 -16.68 9.63 -3.92
N LEU A 32 -17.56 10.44 -3.31
CA LEU A 32 -18.07 11.67 -3.95
C LEU A 32 -16.93 12.66 -4.24
N ILE A 33 -15.99 12.80 -3.30
CA ILE A 33 -14.83 13.68 -3.49
C ILE A 33 -13.88 13.09 -4.55
N SER A 34 -13.74 11.76 -4.64
CA SER A 34 -12.98 11.12 -5.72
C SER A 34 -13.53 11.45 -7.11
N VAL A 35 -14.85 11.54 -7.28
CA VAL A 35 -15.45 11.97 -8.55
C VAL A 35 -15.05 13.41 -8.89
N LEU A 36 -15.13 14.32 -7.92
CA LEU A 36 -14.70 15.71 -8.10
C LEU A 36 -13.20 15.80 -8.43
N ILE A 37 -12.36 15.00 -7.75
CA ILE A 37 -10.93 14.94 -8.02
C ILE A 37 -10.66 14.42 -9.43
N GLY A 38 -11.36 13.37 -9.87
CA GLY A 38 -11.25 12.85 -11.24
C GLY A 38 -11.55 13.93 -12.28
N LEU A 39 -12.63 14.70 -12.09
CA LEU A 39 -12.98 15.82 -12.95
C LEU A 39 -11.86 16.88 -13.01
N LEU A 40 -11.38 17.35 -11.85
CA LEU A 40 -10.36 18.40 -11.79
C LEU A 40 -8.98 17.91 -12.28
N ALA A 41 -8.62 16.67 -11.97
CA ALA A 41 -7.40 16.03 -12.45
C ALA A 41 -7.40 15.86 -13.97
N ALA A 42 -8.56 15.58 -14.58
CA ALA A 42 -8.68 15.54 -16.05
C ALA A 42 -8.34 16.88 -16.69
N PHE A 43 -8.88 17.99 -16.16
CA PHE A 43 -8.52 19.33 -16.64
C PHE A 43 -7.02 19.62 -16.42
N GLY A 44 -6.46 19.16 -15.30
CA GLY A 44 -5.02 19.21 -15.07
C GLY A 44 -4.21 18.44 -16.11
N ALA A 45 -4.66 17.23 -16.49
CA ALA A 45 -4.03 16.40 -17.50
C ALA A 45 -4.14 17.03 -18.91
N ILE A 46 -5.31 17.55 -19.26
CA ILE A 46 -5.53 18.26 -20.53
C ILE A 46 -4.60 19.47 -20.62
N PHE A 47 -4.60 20.33 -19.60
CA PHE A 47 -3.75 21.52 -19.59
C PHE A 47 -2.27 21.17 -19.68
N PHE A 48 -1.83 20.14 -18.95
CA PHE A 48 -0.44 19.71 -18.99
C PHE A 48 -0.05 19.12 -20.35
N GLN A 49 -0.91 18.28 -20.96
CA GLN A 49 -0.71 17.75 -22.30
C GLN A 49 -0.55 18.90 -23.32
N LEU A 50 -1.47 19.86 -23.31
CA LEU A 50 -1.42 21.03 -24.19
C LEU A 50 -0.15 21.87 -23.98
N ALA A 51 0.30 22.01 -22.74
CA ALA A 51 1.53 22.73 -22.44
C ALA A 51 2.77 22.01 -22.99
N VAL A 52 2.84 20.69 -22.86
CA VAL A 52 3.92 19.87 -23.44
C VAL A 52 3.90 20.01 -24.97
N ASP A 53 2.73 19.83 -25.60
CA ASP A 53 2.59 19.89 -27.06
C ASP A 53 2.93 21.29 -27.60
N LEU A 54 2.51 22.34 -26.91
CA LEU A 54 2.87 23.72 -27.25
C LEU A 54 4.38 23.94 -27.14
N CYS A 55 5.03 23.48 -26.08
CA CYS A 55 6.47 23.61 -25.93
C CYS A 55 7.22 22.82 -27.02
N LYS A 56 6.81 21.58 -27.33
CA LYS A 56 7.38 20.79 -28.43
C LYS A 56 7.24 21.52 -29.76
N TYR A 57 6.05 22.08 -30.02
CA TYR A 57 5.79 22.83 -31.25
C TYR A 57 6.66 24.09 -31.36
N VAL A 58 6.78 24.88 -30.29
CA VAL A 58 7.60 26.11 -30.33
C VAL A 58 9.09 25.80 -30.41
N PHE A 59 9.60 24.92 -29.55
CA PHE A 59 11.04 24.72 -29.40
C PHE A 59 11.62 23.69 -30.36
N LEU A 60 11.01 22.51 -30.50
CA LEU A 60 11.53 21.48 -31.40
C LEU A 60 11.07 21.71 -32.83
N HIS A 61 9.78 21.98 -33.04
CA HIS A 61 9.28 22.15 -34.40
C HIS A 61 9.67 23.51 -35.00
N GLN A 62 9.22 24.65 -34.45
CA GLN A 62 9.48 25.96 -35.08
C GLN A 62 10.94 26.41 -35.05
N ILE A 63 11.67 26.17 -33.95
CA ILE A 63 13.04 26.68 -33.79
C ILE A 63 14.09 25.70 -34.36
N VAL A 64 14.00 24.41 -33.99
CA VAL A 64 14.96 23.38 -34.44
C VAL A 64 14.57 22.80 -35.80
N GLY A 65 13.30 22.81 -36.16
CA GLY A 65 12.81 22.14 -37.38
C GLY A 65 12.70 20.63 -37.25
N LEU A 66 12.54 20.12 -36.01
CA LEU A 66 12.47 18.70 -35.70
C LEU A 66 11.03 18.29 -35.36
N SER A 67 10.45 17.44 -36.20
CA SER A 67 9.14 16.80 -35.97
C SER A 67 9.34 15.41 -35.37
N LEU A 68 9.02 15.25 -34.09
CA LEU A 68 8.98 13.94 -33.43
C LEU A 68 7.55 13.42 -33.47
N GLU A 69 7.35 12.30 -34.15
CA GLU A 69 6.05 11.62 -34.21
C GLU A 69 5.62 11.10 -32.82
N GLY A 70 4.33 11.22 -32.54
CA GLY A 70 3.67 10.65 -31.37
C GLY A 70 3.17 9.22 -31.61
N PRO A 71 2.57 8.59 -30.59
CA PRO A 71 1.85 7.33 -30.78
C PRO A 71 0.55 7.56 -31.58
N ALA A 72 0.04 6.52 -32.25
CA ALA A 72 -1.08 6.65 -33.18
C ALA A 72 -2.37 7.19 -32.53
N GLY A 73 -2.56 6.93 -31.23
CA GLY A 73 -3.71 7.44 -30.48
C GLY A 73 -3.62 8.94 -30.15
N GLU A 74 -2.46 9.58 -30.24
CA GLU A 74 -2.28 11.00 -29.92
C GLU A 74 -2.24 11.86 -31.18
N VAL A 75 -3.26 12.68 -31.35
CA VAL A 75 -3.31 13.69 -32.41
C VAL A 75 -2.75 14.98 -31.84
N SER A 76 -1.62 15.45 -32.38
CA SER A 76 -1.09 16.78 -32.06
C SER A 76 -2.05 17.84 -32.60
N LEU A 77 -2.49 18.76 -31.74
CA LEU A 77 -3.34 19.89 -32.15
C LEU A 77 -2.56 20.94 -32.95
N PHE A 78 -1.25 21.01 -32.75
CA PHE A 78 -0.36 21.89 -33.49
C PHE A 78 0.19 21.12 -34.69
N HIS A 79 -0.10 21.62 -35.89
CA HIS A 79 0.35 21.01 -37.15
C HIS A 79 1.81 21.31 -37.39
N SER A 80 2.57 20.28 -37.76
CA SER A 80 3.99 20.38 -38.05
C SER A 80 4.23 20.41 -39.56
N ASP A 81 4.21 21.60 -40.15
CA ASP A 81 4.60 21.76 -41.57
C ASP A 81 6.11 21.49 -41.75
N PRO A 82 6.55 20.92 -42.88
CA PRO A 82 7.97 20.68 -43.13
C PRO A 82 8.77 21.98 -43.00
N SER A 83 9.76 21.97 -42.11
CA SER A 83 10.64 23.09 -41.83
C SER A 83 12.10 22.69 -41.97
N ASP A 84 12.98 23.65 -42.29
CA ASP A 84 14.41 23.40 -42.40
C ASP A 84 14.99 22.92 -41.06
N TYR A 85 15.54 21.70 -41.05
CA TYR A 85 16.12 21.11 -39.85
C TYR A 85 17.48 21.74 -39.50
N ARG A 86 17.53 22.39 -38.34
CA ARG A 86 18.69 23.11 -37.79
C ARG A 86 19.32 22.34 -36.65
N TRP A 87 19.99 21.24 -36.96
CA TRP A 87 20.59 20.31 -35.98
C TRP A 87 21.44 21.00 -34.88
N TYR A 88 22.15 22.08 -35.20
CA TYR A 88 23.01 22.81 -34.24
C TYR A 88 22.20 23.48 -33.11
N MET A 89 20.90 23.74 -33.31
CA MET A 89 20.02 24.27 -32.27
C MET A 89 19.79 23.27 -31.13
N LEU A 90 20.03 21.97 -31.36
CA LEU A 90 20.00 20.95 -30.30
C LEU A 90 21.13 21.13 -29.27
N LEU A 91 22.18 21.91 -29.56
CA LEU A 91 23.20 22.30 -28.57
C LEU A 91 22.76 23.45 -27.66
N ILE A 92 21.63 24.10 -27.96
CA ILE A 92 21.16 25.31 -27.26
C ILE A 92 19.83 25.06 -26.57
N ILE A 93 18.87 24.44 -27.26
CA ILE A 93 17.49 24.34 -26.82
C ILE A 93 17.31 23.42 -25.60
N PRO A 94 17.79 22.17 -25.57
CA PRO A 94 17.72 21.35 -24.36
C PRO A 94 18.48 21.94 -23.14
N PRO A 95 19.71 22.50 -23.26
CA PRO A 95 20.34 23.23 -22.14
C PRO A 95 19.50 24.40 -21.63
N LEU A 96 18.90 25.18 -22.52
CA LEU A 96 18.05 26.31 -22.16
C LEU A 96 16.82 25.84 -21.38
N GLY A 97 16.16 24.78 -21.86
CA GLY A 97 15.04 24.18 -21.14
C GLY A 97 15.43 23.63 -19.78
N GLY A 98 16.59 22.95 -19.70
CA GLY A 98 17.18 22.51 -18.45
C GLY A 98 17.44 23.68 -17.49
N LEU A 99 18.04 24.77 -17.97
CA LEU A 99 18.29 25.96 -17.17
C LEU A 99 17.00 26.57 -16.61
N ILE A 100 15.98 26.74 -17.46
CA ILE A 100 14.69 27.31 -17.05
C ILE A 100 14.00 26.39 -16.02
N SER A 101 13.94 25.08 -16.30
CA SER A 101 13.41 24.09 -15.34
C SER A 101 14.17 24.12 -14.01
N GLY A 102 15.50 24.19 -14.06
CA GLY A 102 16.36 24.26 -12.89
C GLY A 102 16.08 25.51 -12.04
N ILE A 103 15.93 26.68 -12.66
CA ILE A 103 15.58 27.93 -11.97
C ILE A 103 14.19 27.83 -11.33
N LEU A 104 13.20 27.31 -12.07
CA LEU A 104 11.82 27.20 -11.58
C LEU A 104 11.71 26.29 -10.36
N VAL A 105 12.28 25.10 -10.46
CA VAL A 105 12.23 24.10 -9.38
C VAL A 105 13.02 24.58 -8.16
N THR A 106 14.24 25.08 -8.34
CA THR A 106 15.08 25.47 -7.19
C THR A 106 14.55 26.71 -6.46
N ARG A 107 13.96 27.68 -7.19
CA ARG A 107 13.49 28.94 -6.59
C ARG A 107 12.09 28.86 -6.01
N PHE A 108 11.16 28.14 -6.64
CA PHE A 108 9.74 28.18 -6.26
C PHE A 108 9.23 26.91 -5.58
N ALA A 109 9.64 25.73 -6.04
CA ALA A 109 9.17 24.45 -5.49
C ALA A 109 10.22 23.34 -5.67
N PRO A 110 11.20 23.20 -4.75
CA PRO A 110 12.23 22.17 -4.84
C PRO A 110 11.67 20.74 -4.91
N GLU A 111 10.48 20.51 -4.35
CA GLU A 111 9.76 19.23 -4.39
C GLU A 111 9.23 18.87 -5.80
N ALA A 112 9.28 19.81 -6.75
CA ALA A 112 8.96 19.56 -8.15
C ALA A 112 10.16 19.00 -8.94
N LYS A 113 11.35 18.84 -8.34
CA LYS A 113 12.53 18.21 -8.98
C LYS A 113 12.24 16.74 -9.34
N GLY A 114 12.87 16.24 -10.40
CA GLY A 114 12.91 14.82 -10.72
C GLY A 114 11.59 14.29 -11.28
N HIS A 115 11.31 13.01 -11.06
CA HIS A 115 10.18 12.34 -11.71
C HIS A 115 8.81 12.56 -11.08
N GLY A 116 8.74 12.96 -9.81
CA GLY A 116 7.48 13.38 -9.17
C GLY A 116 6.66 12.28 -8.50
N THR A 117 6.67 11.04 -9.01
CA THR A 117 6.01 9.89 -8.36
C THR A 117 6.49 9.69 -6.91
N ASP A 118 7.80 9.81 -6.67
CA ASP A 118 8.40 9.71 -5.33
C ASP A 118 7.86 10.80 -4.39
N GLY A 119 7.59 12.00 -4.92
CA GLY A 119 6.98 13.08 -4.14
C GLY A 119 5.55 12.76 -3.71
N VAL A 120 4.79 12.01 -4.51
CA VAL A 120 3.45 11.53 -4.14
C VAL A 120 3.54 10.43 -3.08
N ILE A 121 4.40 9.43 -3.29
CA ILE A 121 4.62 8.33 -2.34
C ILE A 121 5.10 8.89 -0.99
N GLU A 122 6.04 9.84 -1.00
CA GLU A 122 6.50 10.52 0.21
C GLU A 122 5.35 11.27 0.90
N SER A 123 4.49 11.94 0.13
CA SER A 123 3.35 12.67 0.71
C SER A 123 2.36 11.73 1.40
N TYR A 124 2.15 10.54 0.83
CA TYR A 124 1.30 9.49 1.38
C TYR A 124 1.84 8.97 2.71
N HIS A 125 3.10 8.52 2.72
CA HIS A 125 3.70 7.86 3.89
C HIS A 125 4.09 8.84 5.00
N PHE A 126 4.64 10.01 4.65
CA PHE A 126 5.31 10.88 5.61
C PHE A 126 4.67 12.26 5.80
N ARG A 127 3.86 12.73 4.84
CA ARG A 127 3.28 14.08 4.91
C ARG A 127 1.76 14.11 5.06
N ARG A 128 1.13 13.01 5.44
CA ARG A 128 -0.33 12.92 5.69
C ARG A 128 -1.16 13.37 4.47
N GLY A 129 -0.66 13.15 3.25
CA GLY A 129 -1.28 13.59 2.00
C GLY A 129 -1.11 15.08 1.68
N TYR A 130 -0.26 15.80 2.42
CA TYR A 130 -0.01 17.21 2.13
C TYR A 130 0.98 17.41 0.98
N ILE A 131 0.52 18.11 -0.06
CA ILE A 131 1.33 18.61 -1.17
C ILE A 131 1.15 20.14 -1.25
N ARG A 132 2.27 20.87 -1.28
CA ARG A 132 2.28 22.35 -1.33
C ARG A 132 1.59 22.85 -2.62
N PRO A 133 0.72 23.88 -2.57
CA PRO A 133 0.00 24.39 -3.74
C PRO A 133 0.88 24.82 -4.92
N ALA A 134 2.10 25.30 -4.64
CA ALA A 134 3.04 25.70 -5.68
C ALA A 134 3.56 24.50 -6.50
N VAL A 135 3.60 23.30 -5.92
CA VAL A 135 4.22 22.12 -6.56
C VAL A 135 3.53 21.73 -7.86
N PRO A 136 2.19 21.54 -7.94
CA PRO A 136 1.52 21.22 -9.20
C PRO A 136 1.78 22.25 -10.30
N ILE A 137 1.75 23.55 -9.97
CA ILE A 137 1.94 24.63 -10.94
C ILE A 137 3.37 24.60 -11.49
N ILE A 138 4.37 24.59 -10.60
CA ILE A 138 5.77 24.55 -11.00
C ILE A 138 6.11 23.25 -11.73
N LYS A 139 5.56 22.12 -11.31
CA LYS A 139 5.75 20.82 -11.96
C LYS A 139 5.23 20.83 -13.39
N THR A 140 4.04 21.40 -13.60
CA THR A 140 3.42 21.54 -14.93
C THR A 140 4.34 22.32 -15.88
N ILE A 141 4.77 23.51 -15.45
CA ILE A 141 5.60 24.41 -16.29
C ILE A 141 6.99 23.81 -16.52
N ALA A 142 7.66 23.36 -15.46
CA ALA A 142 9.01 22.84 -15.54
C ALA A 142 9.09 21.56 -16.39
N SER A 143 8.10 20.67 -16.28
CA SER A 143 8.04 19.46 -17.09
C SER A 143 7.65 19.70 -18.54
N ALA A 144 6.71 20.62 -18.81
CA ALA A 144 6.39 21.02 -20.18
C ALA A 144 7.62 21.59 -20.90
N ILE A 145 8.39 22.43 -20.23
CA ILE A 145 9.63 22.99 -20.78
C ILE A 145 10.70 21.92 -20.93
N THR A 146 10.91 21.06 -19.93
CA THR A 146 11.94 20.01 -19.99
C THR A 146 11.68 19.06 -21.16
N ILE A 147 10.46 18.54 -21.28
CA ILE A 147 10.07 17.61 -22.35
C ILE A 147 10.05 18.35 -23.69
N GLY A 148 9.40 19.52 -23.74
CA GLY A 148 9.20 20.28 -24.97
C GLY A 148 10.44 20.91 -25.57
N THR A 149 11.54 21.03 -24.82
CA THR A 149 12.85 21.44 -25.34
C THR A 149 13.73 20.25 -25.75
N GLY A 150 13.21 19.02 -25.69
CA GLY A 150 13.91 17.80 -26.09
C GLY A 150 14.54 17.02 -24.93
N GLY A 151 14.41 17.47 -23.69
CA GLY A 151 14.78 16.67 -22.52
C GLY A 151 14.04 15.33 -22.52
N SER A 152 14.80 14.24 -22.37
CA SER A 152 14.25 12.88 -22.45
C SER A 152 13.56 12.53 -21.14
N ALA A 153 12.22 12.55 -21.18
CA ALA A 153 11.36 12.27 -20.04
C ALA A 153 9.93 11.97 -20.49
N GLY A 154 9.18 11.31 -19.63
CA GLY A 154 7.74 11.07 -19.79
C GLY A 154 6.88 12.10 -19.05
N LYS A 155 5.59 12.15 -19.38
CA LYS A 155 4.63 13.08 -18.78
C LYS A 155 3.97 12.54 -17.51
N GLU A 156 4.15 11.26 -17.23
CA GLU A 156 3.34 10.49 -16.28
C GLU A 156 3.63 10.83 -14.82
N GLY A 157 4.91 10.88 -14.46
CA GLY A 157 5.33 11.24 -13.11
C GLY A 157 4.93 12.67 -12.74
N PRO A 158 5.12 13.66 -13.64
CA PRO A 158 4.58 15.00 -13.49
C PRO A 158 3.05 15.01 -13.31
N ILE A 159 2.29 14.36 -14.20
CA ILE A 159 0.82 14.39 -14.10
C ILE A 159 0.31 13.67 -12.85
N ALA A 160 0.97 12.59 -12.42
CA ALA A 160 0.70 11.94 -11.14
C ALA A 160 0.85 12.93 -9.97
N GLN A 161 1.92 13.72 -9.94
CA GLN A 161 2.17 14.69 -8.88
C GLN A 161 1.26 15.93 -8.96
N ILE A 162 0.94 16.38 -10.19
CA ILE A 162 0.00 17.48 -10.44
C ILE A 162 -1.39 17.10 -9.92
N ALA A 163 -1.91 15.95 -10.35
CA ALA A 163 -3.23 15.46 -9.96
C ALA A 163 -3.32 15.12 -8.47
N ALA A 164 -2.27 14.52 -7.89
CA ALA A 164 -2.14 14.33 -6.46
C ALA A 164 -2.17 15.67 -5.68
N GLY A 165 -1.53 16.72 -6.21
CA GLY A 165 -1.58 18.04 -5.58
C GLY A 165 -2.92 18.76 -5.71
N ILE A 166 -3.65 18.56 -6.81
CA ILE A 166 -5.06 18.97 -6.96
C ILE A 166 -5.91 18.28 -5.88
N ALA A 167 -5.77 16.96 -5.73
CA ALA A 167 -6.45 16.20 -4.67
C ALA A 167 -6.10 16.71 -3.26
N SER A 168 -4.83 17.00 -2.98
CA SER A 168 -4.39 17.58 -1.71
C SER A 168 -5.02 18.96 -1.46
N PHE A 169 -5.14 19.80 -2.49
CA PHE A 169 -5.83 21.09 -2.40
C PHE A 169 -7.32 20.94 -2.09
N VAL A 170 -8.01 20.05 -2.80
CA VAL A 170 -9.43 19.72 -2.54
C VAL A 170 -9.61 19.21 -1.12
N GLY A 171 -8.77 18.26 -0.68
CA GLY A 171 -8.83 17.70 0.67
C GLY A 171 -8.64 18.74 1.77
N ARG A 172 -7.74 19.72 1.57
CA ARG A 172 -7.60 20.85 2.50
C ARG A 172 -8.81 21.76 2.50
N LYS A 173 -9.36 22.09 1.33
CA LYS A 173 -10.55 22.94 1.22
C LYS A 173 -11.75 22.35 1.98
N PHE A 174 -11.91 21.03 1.92
CA PHE A 174 -12.95 20.29 2.63
C PHE A 174 -12.56 19.85 4.06
N HIS A 175 -11.42 20.31 4.58
CA HIS A 175 -10.92 20.01 5.93
C HIS A 175 -10.94 18.50 6.26
N LEU A 176 -10.49 17.68 5.31
CA LEU A 176 -10.51 16.24 5.44
C LEU A 176 -9.52 15.72 6.48
N SER A 177 -9.82 14.54 7.03
CA SER A 177 -8.91 13.86 7.96
C SER A 177 -7.61 13.47 7.24
N SER A 178 -6.52 13.27 8.01
CA SER A 178 -5.25 12.79 7.46
C SER A 178 -5.37 11.45 6.74
N ARG A 179 -6.33 10.59 7.13
CA ARG A 179 -6.61 9.32 6.46
C ARG A 179 -7.26 9.57 5.09
N ASP A 180 -8.35 10.32 5.05
CA ASP A 180 -9.07 10.61 3.80
C ASP A 180 -8.20 11.40 2.82
N MET A 181 -7.39 12.35 3.31
CA MET A 181 -6.47 13.12 2.47
C MET A 181 -5.45 12.22 1.77
N ARG A 182 -4.87 11.25 2.48
CA ARG A 182 -3.93 10.28 1.89
C ARG A 182 -4.58 9.43 0.81
N ILE A 183 -5.76 8.89 1.09
CA ILE A 183 -6.54 8.08 0.14
C ILE A 183 -6.84 8.89 -1.13
N LEU A 184 -7.31 10.12 -0.97
CA LEU A 184 -7.70 10.97 -2.11
C LEU A 184 -6.51 11.48 -2.91
N VAL A 185 -5.35 11.70 -2.29
CA VAL A 185 -4.10 12.03 -3.00
C VAL A 185 -3.69 10.91 -3.95
N ILE A 186 -3.82 9.66 -3.51
CA ILE A 186 -3.55 8.49 -4.36
C ILE A 186 -4.63 8.32 -5.43
N ALA A 187 -5.90 8.58 -5.11
CA ALA A 187 -6.95 8.65 -6.12
C ALA A 187 -6.72 9.78 -7.17
N GLY A 188 -6.09 10.88 -6.77
CA GLY A 188 -5.63 11.94 -7.66
C GLY A 188 -4.51 11.46 -8.58
N LEU A 189 -3.49 10.80 -8.04
CA LEU A 189 -2.44 10.15 -8.84
C LEU A 189 -3.04 9.18 -9.87
N ALA A 190 -3.97 8.32 -9.44
CA ALA A 190 -4.67 7.39 -10.32
C ALA A 190 -5.36 8.13 -11.45
N ALA A 191 -6.11 9.20 -11.15
CA ALA A 191 -6.82 10.00 -12.15
C ALA A 191 -5.91 10.63 -13.20
N GLY A 192 -4.80 11.23 -12.78
CA GLY A 192 -3.84 11.82 -13.71
C GLY A 192 -3.24 10.79 -14.67
N ILE A 193 -2.81 9.64 -14.12
CA ILE A 193 -2.22 8.54 -14.88
C ILE A 193 -3.27 7.91 -15.83
N GLY A 194 -4.46 7.61 -15.32
CA GLY A 194 -5.52 6.93 -16.10
C GLY A 194 -6.05 7.78 -17.25
N ALA A 195 -6.16 9.09 -17.07
CA ALA A 195 -6.50 10.02 -18.15
C ALA A 195 -5.41 10.04 -19.24
N THR A 196 -4.14 10.17 -18.82
CA THR A 196 -3.01 10.32 -19.74
C THR A 196 -2.72 9.04 -20.51
N PHE A 197 -2.86 7.87 -19.87
CA PHE A 197 -2.62 6.58 -20.50
C PHE A 197 -3.79 5.94 -21.20
N ARG A 198 -4.98 6.52 -21.06
CA ARG A 198 -6.20 5.89 -21.54
C ARG A 198 -6.41 4.49 -20.90
N ALA A 199 -5.96 4.35 -19.65
CA ALA A 199 -5.89 3.09 -18.92
C ALA A 199 -6.42 3.26 -17.47
N PRO A 200 -7.74 3.51 -17.30
CA PRO A 200 -8.30 3.84 -15.99
C PRO A 200 -8.22 2.70 -14.97
N LEU A 201 -8.42 1.44 -15.39
CA LEU A 201 -8.37 0.29 -14.48
C LEU A 201 -6.94 0.11 -13.95
N ALA A 202 -5.99 0.08 -14.86
CA ALA A 202 -4.58 -0.07 -14.55
C ALA A 202 -4.03 1.07 -13.71
N ALA A 203 -4.46 2.30 -13.95
CA ALA A 203 -4.04 3.45 -13.15
C ALA A 203 -4.54 3.37 -11.70
N GLY A 204 -5.76 2.85 -11.47
CA GLY A 204 -6.26 2.61 -10.13
C GLY A 204 -5.50 1.52 -9.39
N LEU A 205 -5.17 0.42 -10.08
CA LEU A 205 -4.31 -0.64 -9.52
C LEU A 205 -2.90 -0.13 -9.26
N PHE A 206 -2.31 0.62 -10.20
CA PHE A 206 -0.97 1.19 -10.07
C PHE A 206 -0.87 2.11 -8.87
N ALA A 207 -1.88 2.95 -8.67
CA ALA A 207 -1.91 3.88 -7.55
C ALA A 207 -1.90 3.15 -6.19
N ALA A 208 -2.53 1.98 -6.10
CA ALA A 208 -2.52 1.16 -4.89
C ALA A 208 -1.24 0.32 -4.74
N GLU A 209 -0.67 -0.19 -5.84
CA GLU A 209 0.52 -1.06 -5.84
C GLU A 209 1.83 -0.27 -5.68
N VAL A 210 1.94 0.93 -6.28
CA VAL A 210 3.19 1.71 -6.34
C VAL A 210 3.70 2.19 -4.97
N LEU A 211 2.91 2.05 -3.90
CA LEU A 211 3.26 2.52 -2.56
C LEU A 211 4.32 1.64 -1.89
N TYR A 212 4.41 0.37 -2.28
CA TYR A 212 5.22 -0.65 -1.66
C TYR A 212 6.10 -1.36 -2.69
N ARG A 213 7.20 -1.97 -2.24
CA ARG A 213 8.10 -2.77 -3.09
C ARG A 213 7.65 -4.22 -3.16
N GLU A 214 7.05 -4.73 -2.09
CA GLU A 214 6.33 -6.01 -2.09
C GLU A 214 4.94 -5.83 -2.70
N MET A 215 4.35 -6.94 -3.16
CA MET A 215 3.00 -6.96 -3.73
C MET A 215 1.95 -6.80 -2.62
N ASP A 216 1.88 -5.59 -2.07
CA ASP A 216 0.97 -5.20 -1.01
C ASP A 216 0.06 -4.07 -1.50
N PHE A 217 -1.21 -4.14 -1.11
CA PHE A 217 -2.24 -3.20 -1.55
C PHE A 217 -2.91 -2.59 -0.33
N ASP A 218 -2.90 -1.26 -0.26
CA ASP A 218 -3.69 -0.56 0.73
C ASP A 218 -5.18 -0.63 0.35
N ARG A 219 -5.93 -1.47 1.06
CA ARG A 219 -7.34 -1.77 0.77
C ARG A 219 -8.24 -0.54 0.82
N ASP A 220 -7.91 0.45 1.65
CA ASP A 220 -8.68 1.69 1.77
C ASP A 220 -8.56 2.57 0.52
N VAL A 221 -7.47 2.40 -0.25
CA VAL A 221 -7.15 3.22 -1.42
C VAL A 221 -7.82 2.69 -2.68
N ILE A 222 -8.02 1.38 -2.80
CA ILE A 222 -8.43 0.71 -4.04
C ILE A 222 -9.70 1.31 -4.64
N MET A 223 -10.79 1.37 -3.88
CA MET A 223 -12.08 1.83 -4.43
C MET A 223 -12.05 3.31 -4.88
N PRO A 224 -11.59 4.27 -4.06
CA PRO A 224 -11.37 5.65 -4.49
C PRO A 224 -10.44 5.78 -5.70
N ALA A 225 -9.37 4.98 -5.75
CA ALA A 225 -8.39 4.98 -6.84
C ALA A 225 -8.91 4.35 -8.13
N LEU A 226 -9.94 3.51 -8.09
CA LEU A 226 -10.62 3.01 -9.29
C LEU A 226 -11.67 4.00 -9.83
N VAL A 227 -12.41 4.68 -8.96
CA VAL A 227 -13.49 5.60 -9.38
C VAL A 227 -12.94 6.87 -10.03
N SER A 228 -11.95 7.51 -9.41
CA SER A 228 -11.37 8.78 -9.85
C SER A 228 -10.84 8.76 -11.31
N PRO A 229 -10.03 7.77 -11.75
CA PRO A 229 -9.55 7.69 -13.12
C PRO A 229 -10.61 7.37 -14.16
N ILE A 230 -11.70 6.67 -13.82
CA ILE A 230 -12.80 6.45 -14.77
C ILE A 230 -13.40 7.81 -15.18
N ILE A 231 -13.66 8.67 -14.20
CA ILE A 231 -14.15 10.03 -14.45
C ILE A 231 -13.11 10.84 -15.23
N ALA A 232 -11.84 10.74 -14.84
CA ALA A 232 -10.79 11.50 -15.50
C ALA A 232 -10.59 11.09 -16.96
N TYR A 233 -10.64 9.79 -17.24
CA TYR A 233 -10.61 9.21 -18.57
C TYR A 233 -11.77 9.71 -19.43
N ALA A 234 -13.00 9.64 -18.93
CA ALA A 234 -14.20 10.05 -19.68
C ALA A 234 -14.14 11.53 -20.07
N VAL A 235 -13.66 12.40 -19.17
CA VAL A 235 -13.47 13.82 -19.48
C VAL A 235 -12.33 14.01 -20.47
N PHE A 236 -11.18 13.36 -20.27
CA PHE A 236 -10.01 13.50 -21.13
C PHE A 236 -10.31 13.08 -22.59
N THR A 237 -10.97 11.94 -22.79
CA THR A 237 -11.36 11.43 -24.12
C THR A 237 -12.57 12.13 -24.73
N SER A 238 -13.18 13.09 -24.02
CA SER A 238 -14.13 14.03 -24.63
C SER A 238 -13.43 15.18 -25.36
N PHE A 239 -12.16 15.47 -25.01
CA PHE A 239 -11.33 16.49 -25.66
C PHE A 239 -10.33 15.89 -26.65
N PHE A 240 -9.81 14.70 -26.34
CA PHE A 240 -8.89 13.94 -27.18
C PHE A 240 -9.57 12.69 -27.74
N GLN A 241 -8.97 12.03 -28.72
CA GLN A 241 -9.55 10.82 -29.31
C GLN A 241 -9.72 9.69 -28.27
N ALA A 242 -10.86 9.00 -28.33
CA ALA A 242 -11.09 7.79 -27.56
C ALA A 242 -10.40 6.57 -28.19
N GLY A 243 -10.04 5.58 -27.36
CA GLY A 243 -9.38 4.34 -27.78
C GLY A 243 -7.99 4.16 -27.17
N PRO A 244 -7.25 3.11 -27.55
CA PRO A 244 -5.90 2.85 -27.06
C PRO A 244 -4.92 3.98 -27.38
N LEU A 245 -3.80 4.00 -26.66
CA LEU A 245 -2.73 4.95 -26.91
C LEU A 245 -1.89 4.54 -28.14
N PHE A 246 -1.56 3.25 -28.25
CA PHE A 246 -0.79 2.68 -29.35
C PHE A 246 -1.71 1.92 -30.32
N ALA A 247 -1.45 2.06 -31.61
CA ALA A 247 -2.05 1.18 -32.60
C ALA A 247 -1.24 -0.12 -32.66
N THR A 248 -1.91 -1.26 -32.47
CA THR A 248 -1.27 -2.57 -32.56
C THR A 248 -2.03 -3.47 -33.53
N PRO A 249 -1.33 -4.33 -34.29
CA PRO A 249 -1.99 -5.38 -35.07
C PRO A 249 -2.79 -6.34 -34.17
N ASP A 250 -3.80 -7.00 -34.74
CA ASP A 250 -4.51 -8.08 -34.06
C ASP A 250 -3.55 -9.25 -33.82
N MET A 251 -3.43 -9.68 -32.56
CA MET A 251 -2.50 -10.72 -32.15
C MET A 251 -3.07 -11.48 -30.97
N ALA A 252 -2.99 -12.80 -31.02
CA ALA A 252 -3.42 -13.70 -29.96
C ALA A 252 -2.24 -14.53 -29.45
N PHE A 253 -2.28 -14.91 -28.18
CA PHE A 253 -1.48 -16.00 -27.68
C PHE A 253 -2.10 -17.33 -28.13
N THR A 254 -1.42 -18.06 -29.01
CA THR A 254 -2.01 -19.23 -29.68
C THR A 254 -1.49 -20.55 -29.13
N HIS A 255 -0.20 -20.62 -28.78
CA HIS A 255 0.43 -21.86 -28.37
C HIS A 255 1.27 -21.73 -27.10
N SER A 256 1.16 -22.69 -26.19
CA SER A 256 1.88 -22.69 -24.91
C SER A 256 3.40 -22.67 -25.05
N TRP A 257 3.95 -23.17 -26.16
CA TRP A 257 5.40 -23.16 -26.39
C TRP A 257 5.96 -21.75 -26.59
N GLU A 258 5.12 -20.77 -26.98
CA GLU A 258 5.54 -19.37 -27.13
C GLU A 258 6.03 -18.77 -25.79
N LEU A 259 5.67 -19.36 -24.65
CA LEU A 259 6.18 -18.96 -23.34
C LEU A 259 7.71 -19.14 -23.20
N LEU A 260 8.32 -20.07 -23.95
CA LEU A 260 9.78 -20.25 -23.93
C LEU A 260 10.50 -18.99 -24.46
N PRO A 261 10.24 -18.51 -25.69
CA PRO A 261 10.87 -17.27 -26.15
C PRO A 261 10.42 -16.03 -25.35
N TYR A 262 9.21 -16.00 -24.77
CA TYR A 262 8.85 -14.92 -23.84
C TYR A 262 9.68 -14.94 -22.55
N THR A 263 10.14 -16.12 -22.09
CA THR A 263 11.07 -16.22 -20.95
C THR A 263 12.39 -15.50 -21.24
N LEU A 264 12.87 -15.55 -22.49
CA LEU A 264 14.06 -14.80 -22.91
C LEU A 264 13.82 -13.27 -22.83
N VAL A 265 12.61 -12.80 -23.17
CA VAL A 265 12.22 -11.40 -22.96
C VAL A 265 12.34 -11.04 -21.49
N ALA A 266 11.79 -11.85 -20.58
CA ALA A 266 11.83 -11.61 -19.13
C ALA A 266 13.25 -11.46 -18.59
N LEU A 267 14.17 -12.34 -19.03
CA LEU A 267 15.58 -12.27 -18.66
C LEU A 267 16.23 -10.96 -19.13
N ILE A 268 16.02 -10.61 -20.41
CA ILE A 268 16.63 -9.44 -21.02
C ILE A 268 16.08 -8.14 -20.43
N VAL A 269 14.76 -8.00 -20.31
CA VAL A 269 14.14 -6.79 -19.74
C VAL A 269 14.35 -6.69 -18.23
N GLY A 270 14.36 -7.82 -17.50
CA GLY A 270 14.66 -7.86 -16.08
C GLY A 270 16.07 -7.36 -15.77
N LEU A 271 17.08 -7.88 -16.48
CA LEU A 271 18.46 -7.41 -16.36
C LEU A 271 18.63 -5.97 -16.87
N GLY A 272 18.00 -5.65 -18.00
CA GLY A 272 17.98 -4.30 -18.58
C GLY A 272 17.45 -3.25 -17.62
N SER A 273 16.40 -3.57 -16.86
CA SER A 273 15.83 -2.68 -15.86
C SER A 273 16.84 -2.35 -14.75
N ARG A 274 17.62 -3.34 -14.28
CA ARG A 274 18.67 -3.11 -13.26
C ARG A 274 19.77 -2.20 -13.80
N VAL A 275 20.18 -2.41 -15.05
CA VAL A 275 21.19 -1.56 -15.72
C VAL A 275 20.67 -0.13 -15.80
N PHE A 276 19.44 0.06 -16.27
CA PHE A 276 18.82 1.38 -16.38
C PHE A 276 18.68 2.09 -15.03
N VAL A 277 18.11 1.42 -14.01
CA VAL A 277 17.96 2.00 -12.66
C VAL A 277 19.31 2.35 -12.05
N SER A 278 20.32 1.49 -12.24
CA SER A 278 21.69 1.76 -11.78
C SER A 278 22.29 2.98 -12.49
N ALA A 279 22.18 3.04 -13.83
CA ALA A 279 22.68 4.16 -14.62
C ALA A 279 21.98 5.48 -14.23
N PHE A 280 20.68 5.44 -14.04
CA PHE A 280 19.86 6.57 -13.60
C PHE A 280 20.37 7.16 -12.29
N TYR A 281 20.49 6.36 -11.23
CA TYR A 281 20.95 6.88 -9.93
C TYR A 281 22.44 7.17 -9.87
N LYS A 282 23.26 6.50 -10.69
CA LYS A 282 24.67 6.90 -10.86
C LYS A 282 24.76 8.29 -11.48
N SER A 283 23.92 8.58 -12.47
CA SER A 283 23.82 9.92 -13.06
C SER A 283 23.36 10.95 -12.02
N GLU A 284 22.31 10.64 -11.25
CA GLU A 284 21.84 11.51 -10.16
C GLU A 284 22.96 11.80 -9.16
N SER A 285 23.64 10.76 -8.65
CA SER A 285 24.75 10.91 -7.70
C SER A 285 25.92 11.70 -8.29
N PHE A 286 26.23 11.52 -9.57
CA PHE A 286 27.26 12.27 -10.27
C PHE A 286 26.93 13.77 -10.28
N PHE A 287 25.73 14.15 -10.72
CA PHE A 287 25.32 15.56 -10.75
C PHE A 287 25.18 16.15 -9.34
N GLU A 288 24.74 15.38 -8.34
CA GLU A 288 24.69 15.83 -6.95
C GLU A 288 26.07 16.22 -6.42
N LYS A 289 27.12 15.44 -6.75
CA LYS A 289 28.50 15.67 -6.32
C LYS A 289 29.19 16.85 -7.03
N LEU A 290 28.69 17.30 -8.18
CA LEU A 290 29.25 18.47 -8.86
C LEU A 290 29.08 19.73 -8.01
N SER A 291 30.18 20.48 -7.83
CA SER A 291 30.27 21.76 -7.10
C SER A 291 29.69 22.94 -7.89
N LEU A 292 28.51 22.74 -8.50
CA LEU A 292 27.79 23.73 -9.28
C LEU A 292 26.49 24.12 -8.59
N ALA A 293 26.00 25.33 -8.90
CA ALA A 293 24.72 25.78 -8.40
C ALA A 293 23.58 24.84 -8.84
N PRO A 294 22.64 24.46 -7.95
CA PRO A 294 21.61 23.46 -8.27
C PRO A 294 20.77 23.77 -9.51
N TRP A 295 20.54 25.05 -9.82
CA TRP A 295 19.77 25.49 -10.99
C TRP A 295 20.52 25.35 -12.31
N LEU A 296 21.85 25.24 -12.29
CA LEU A 296 22.69 25.10 -13.48
C LEU A 296 22.89 23.62 -13.88
N LYS A 297 22.76 22.69 -12.94
CA LYS A 297 22.96 21.25 -13.17
C LYS A 297 22.06 20.69 -14.29
N PRO A 298 20.76 21.01 -14.35
CA PRO A 298 19.90 20.52 -15.43
C PRO A 298 20.27 21.09 -16.81
N ALA A 299 20.88 22.28 -16.87
CA ALA A 299 21.38 22.84 -18.13
C ALA A 299 22.54 22.00 -18.70
N LEU A 300 23.43 21.51 -17.84
CA LEU A 300 24.52 20.60 -18.24
C LEU A 300 23.99 19.23 -18.68
N GLY A 301 22.99 18.69 -17.98
CA GLY A 301 22.29 17.50 -18.42
C GLY A 301 21.65 17.69 -19.80
N GLY A 302 20.97 18.83 -20.00
CA GLY A 302 20.42 19.24 -21.29
C GLY A 302 21.47 19.34 -22.39
N LEU A 303 22.66 19.88 -22.12
CA LEU A 303 23.76 19.91 -23.10
C LEU A 303 24.21 18.51 -23.53
N ALA A 304 24.40 17.61 -22.58
CA ALA A 304 24.76 16.22 -22.89
C ALA A 304 23.65 15.53 -23.70
N VAL A 305 22.38 15.76 -23.37
CA VAL A 305 21.22 15.26 -24.11
C VAL A 305 21.17 15.84 -25.53
N GLY A 306 21.44 17.12 -25.68
CA GLY A 306 21.52 17.79 -26.98
C GLY A 306 22.60 17.22 -27.89
N ILE A 307 23.78 16.92 -27.34
CA ILE A 307 24.87 16.26 -28.07
C ILE A 307 24.45 14.87 -28.56
N ILE A 308 23.80 14.07 -27.71
CA ILE A 308 23.28 12.75 -28.11
C ILE A 308 22.15 12.92 -29.15
N GLY A 309 21.29 13.92 -28.97
CA GLY A 309 20.17 14.23 -29.86
C GLY A 309 20.57 14.62 -31.27
N ILE A 310 21.79 15.13 -31.50
CA ILE A 310 22.30 15.35 -32.86
C ILE A 310 22.48 14.02 -33.60
N ALA A 311 22.98 12.99 -32.90
CA ALA A 311 23.21 11.68 -33.48
C ALA A 311 21.94 10.81 -33.50
N VAL A 312 21.10 10.96 -32.47
CA VAL A 312 19.88 10.15 -32.27
C VAL A 312 18.71 11.05 -31.83
N PRO A 313 18.13 11.86 -32.74
CA PRO A 313 17.03 12.77 -32.43
C PRO A 313 15.81 12.05 -31.82
N GLU A 314 15.59 10.80 -32.20
CA GLU A 314 14.49 9.94 -31.76
C GLU A 314 14.52 9.65 -30.25
N SER A 315 15.67 9.82 -29.60
CA SER A 315 15.83 9.60 -28.15
C SER A 315 15.35 10.77 -27.28
N LEU A 316 15.09 11.93 -27.89
CA LEU A 316 14.62 13.14 -27.22
C LEU A 316 13.14 13.04 -26.82
N SER A 317 12.69 13.90 -25.90
CA SER A 317 11.28 13.96 -25.46
C SER A 317 10.77 12.61 -24.92
N GLU A 318 9.54 12.18 -25.25
CA GLU A 318 8.94 10.94 -24.75
C GLU A 318 9.41 9.69 -25.52
N SER A 319 9.66 9.81 -26.84
CA SER A 319 9.99 8.72 -27.78
C SER A 319 8.88 7.68 -28.02
N TYR A 320 7.61 8.02 -27.77
CA TYR A 320 6.49 7.10 -28.05
C TYR A 320 6.29 6.81 -29.54
N GLY A 321 6.62 7.72 -30.46
CA GLY A 321 6.61 7.41 -31.90
C GLY A 321 7.61 6.31 -32.29
N VAL A 322 8.78 6.24 -31.63
CA VAL A 322 9.76 5.16 -31.85
C VAL A 322 9.17 3.83 -31.40
N LEU A 323 8.50 3.80 -30.25
CA LEU A 323 7.82 2.61 -29.77
C LEU A 323 6.66 2.21 -30.70
N GLN A 324 5.90 3.16 -31.24
CA GLN A 324 4.86 2.91 -32.23
C GLN A 324 5.43 2.29 -33.51
N LYS A 325 6.56 2.79 -34.02
CA LYS A 325 7.28 2.21 -35.17
C LYS A 325 7.81 0.80 -34.87
N ALA A 326 8.24 0.53 -33.63
CA ALA A 326 8.64 -0.81 -33.21
C ALA A 326 7.47 -1.81 -33.21
N HIS A 327 6.26 -1.37 -32.81
CA HIS A 327 5.04 -2.19 -32.94
C HIS A 327 4.71 -2.53 -34.40
N LEU A 328 4.97 -1.59 -35.33
CA LEU A 328 4.71 -1.77 -36.76
C LEU A 328 5.85 -2.49 -37.51
N ASN A 329 6.89 -2.93 -36.80
CA ASN A 329 8.09 -3.56 -37.38
C ASN A 329 8.80 -2.66 -38.42
N GLU A 330 8.84 -1.36 -38.16
CA GLU A 330 9.48 -0.38 -39.05
C GLU A 330 10.93 -0.03 -38.63
N ILE A 331 11.43 -0.66 -37.56
CA ILE A 331 12.76 -0.38 -37.01
C ILE A 331 13.66 -1.61 -37.14
N SER A 332 14.85 -1.40 -37.69
CA SER A 332 15.85 -2.46 -37.85
C SER A 332 16.51 -2.86 -36.52
N PHE A 333 17.03 -4.08 -36.47
CA PHE A 333 17.68 -4.66 -35.29
C PHE A 333 18.78 -3.75 -34.69
N HIS A 334 19.65 -3.16 -35.51
CA HIS A 334 20.72 -2.28 -35.04
C HIS A 334 20.19 -0.96 -34.48
N MET A 335 19.15 -0.39 -35.10
CA MET A 335 18.53 0.85 -34.64
C MET A 335 17.86 0.67 -33.28
N LEU A 336 17.23 -0.48 -33.02
CA LEU A 336 16.68 -0.78 -31.69
C LEU A 336 17.76 -0.70 -30.60
N ILE A 337 18.94 -1.29 -30.83
CA ILE A 337 20.05 -1.23 -29.86
C ILE A 337 20.49 0.21 -29.61
N VAL A 338 20.64 0.99 -30.68
CA VAL A 338 21.02 2.42 -30.58
C VAL A 338 19.97 3.20 -29.79
N PHE A 339 18.68 3.03 -30.09
CA PHE A 339 17.59 3.72 -29.42
C PHE A 339 17.46 3.32 -27.95
N ILE A 340 17.63 2.03 -27.60
CA ILE A 340 17.63 1.56 -26.21
C ILE A 340 18.73 2.26 -25.42
N LEU A 341 19.98 2.24 -25.91
CA LEU A 341 21.12 2.83 -25.22
C LEU A 341 21.00 4.35 -25.13
N ALA A 342 20.61 5.01 -26.23
CA ALA A 342 20.41 6.45 -26.26
C ALA A 342 19.28 6.87 -25.30
N LYS A 343 18.17 6.12 -25.23
CA LYS A 343 17.05 6.46 -24.33
C LYS A 343 17.43 6.28 -22.87
N MET A 344 18.14 5.20 -22.52
CA MET A 344 18.66 5.01 -21.15
C MET A 344 19.59 6.17 -20.75
N ALA A 345 20.52 6.56 -21.63
CA ALA A 345 21.48 7.63 -21.37
C ALA A 345 20.80 9.00 -21.25
N THR A 346 20.00 9.39 -22.25
CA THR A 346 19.34 10.71 -22.29
C THR A 346 18.36 10.89 -21.12
N THR A 347 17.60 9.86 -20.75
CA THR A 347 16.67 9.93 -19.61
C THR A 347 17.43 10.10 -18.29
N SER A 348 18.52 9.33 -18.11
CA SER A 348 19.38 9.43 -16.92
C SER A 348 20.01 10.81 -16.79
N LEU A 349 20.51 11.38 -17.90
CA LEU A 349 21.13 12.71 -17.93
C LEU A 349 20.10 13.83 -17.71
N THR A 350 18.91 13.71 -18.29
CA THR A 350 17.85 14.73 -18.17
C THR A 350 17.34 14.82 -16.73
N ILE A 351 16.89 13.70 -16.17
CA ILE A 351 16.24 13.70 -14.86
C ILE A 351 17.28 13.64 -13.73
N GLY A 352 18.35 12.87 -13.89
CA GLY A 352 19.44 12.75 -12.91
C GLY A 352 20.19 14.07 -12.68
N SER A 353 20.27 14.94 -13.69
CA SER A 353 20.83 16.29 -13.51
C SER A 353 19.91 17.26 -12.74
N GLY A 354 18.66 16.86 -12.49
CA GLY A 354 17.66 17.63 -11.76
C GLY A 354 16.54 18.22 -12.63
N GLY A 355 16.44 17.82 -13.91
CA GLY A 355 15.29 18.14 -14.75
C GLY A 355 13.98 17.61 -14.17
N SER A 356 12.86 18.25 -14.52
CA SER A 356 11.53 17.83 -14.09
C SER A 356 10.87 16.99 -15.18
N GLY A 357 10.62 15.70 -14.95
CA GLY A 357 10.01 14.84 -15.96
C GLY A 357 9.95 13.38 -15.51
N GLY A 358 8.96 12.62 -15.98
CA GLY A 358 8.67 11.25 -15.54
C GLY A 358 9.64 10.21 -16.10
N VAL A 359 9.82 9.11 -15.36
CA VAL A 359 10.62 7.94 -15.78
C VAL A 359 9.78 6.79 -16.33
N PHE A 360 8.45 6.87 -16.19
CA PHE A 360 7.53 5.83 -16.65
C PHE A 360 7.58 5.69 -18.18
N GLY A 361 7.31 6.77 -18.93
CA GLY A 361 7.31 6.72 -20.40
C GLY A 361 8.60 6.17 -21.00
N PRO A 362 9.78 6.68 -20.61
CA PRO A 362 11.05 6.10 -21.02
C PRO A 362 11.21 4.61 -20.69
N SER A 363 10.71 4.16 -19.54
CA SER A 363 10.80 2.74 -19.14
C SER A 363 9.95 1.84 -20.03
N ILE A 364 8.74 2.28 -20.40
CA ILE A 364 7.89 1.57 -21.36
C ILE A 364 8.54 1.53 -22.74
N VAL A 365 9.12 2.65 -23.21
CA VAL A 365 9.85 2.70 -24.49
C VAL A 365 11.04 1.76 -24.47
N ILE A 366 11.91 1.85 -23.46
CA ILE A 366 13.09 0.99 -23.33
C ILE A 366 12.68 -0.48 -23.30
N GLY A 367 11.69 -0.83 -22.48
CA GLY A 367 11.17 -2.19 -22.37
C GLY A 367 10.59 -2.72 -23.68
N GLY A 368 9.79 -1.92 -24.36
CA GLY A 368 9.20 -2.30 -25.64
C GLY A 368 10.24 -2.48 -26.74
N LEU A 369 11.24 -1.60 -26.82
CA LEU A 369 12.33 -1.75 -27.77
C LEU A 369 13.19 -2.98 -27.47
N MET A 370 13.47 -3.28 -26.20
CA MET A 370 14.17 -4.49 -25.78
C MET A 370 13.34 -5.76 -26.11
N GLY A 371 12.03 -5.70 -25.90
CA GLY A 371 11.10 -6.75 -26.32
C GLY A 371 11.14 -6.96 -27.84
N GLY A 372 10.98 -5.90 -28.62
CA GLY A 372 11.07 -5.93 -30.08
C GLY A 372 12.41 -6.48 -30.60
N LEU A 373 13.51 -6.18 -29.92
CA LEU A 373 14.83 -6.73 -30.22
C LEU A 373 14.84 -8.25 -30.09
N VAL A 374 14.27 -8.79 -29.01
CA VAL A 374 14.11 -10.23 -28.81
C VAL A 374 13.15 -10.82 -29.84
N GLY A 375 12.06 -10.11 -30.14
CA GLY A 375 11.11 -10.49 -31.19
C GLY A 375 11.79 -10.69 -32.54
N LEU A 376 12.67 -9.77 -32.96
CA LEU A 376 13.48 -9.92 -34.17
C LEU A 376 14.44 -11.12 -34.11
N MET A 377 15.07 -11.37 -32.96
CA MET A 377 15.95 -12.53 -32.78
C MET A 377 15.18 -13.84 -32.94
N VAL A 378 13.99 -13.94 -32.33
CA VAL A 378 13.15 -15.15 -32.38
C VAL A 378 12.57 -15.32 -33.78
N ASN A 379 12.15 -14.23 -34.42
CA ASN A 379 11.60 -14.24 -35.78
C ASN A 379 12.58 -14.78 -36.83
N ALA A 380 13.89 -14.72 -36.56
CA ALA A 380 14.92 -15.32 -37.41
C ALA A 380 14.89 -16.86 -37.41
N PHE A 381 14.34 -17.49 -36.36
CA PHE A 381 14.26 -18.95 -36.22
C PHE A 381 12.84 -19.49 -36.43
N THR A 382 11.82 -18.75 -36.01
CA THR A 382 10.42 -19.14 -36.15
C THR A 382 9.55 -17.90 -36.37
N PRO A 383 8.63 -17.88 -37.34
CA PRO A 383 7.77 -16.73 -37.61
C PRO A 383 6.97 -16.35 -36.35
N VAL A 384 7.21 -15.14 -35.84
CA VAL A 384 6.48 -14.61 -34.67
C VAL A 384 6.08 -13.16 -34.90
N SER A 385 5.01 -12.73 -34.23
CA SER A 385 4.63 -11.33 -34.24
C SER A 385 5.53 -10.52 -33.33
N GLN A 386 6.44 -9.72 -33.90
CA GLN A 386 7.31 -8.82 -33.14
C GLN A 386 6.54 -7.87 -32.22
N SER A 387 5.38 -7.40 -32.64
CA SER A 387 4.56 -6.48 -31.83
C SER A 387 4.15 -7.11 -30.50
N ALA A 388 3.91 -8.43 -30.46
CA ALA A 388 3.61 -9.13 -29.21
C ALA A 388 4.79 -9.06 -28.22
N TYR A 389 6.02 -9.17 -28.73
CA TYR A 389 7.24 -9.04 -27.91
C TYR A 389 7.46 -7.61 -27.43
N VAL A 390 7.09 -6.60 -28.24
CA VAL A 390 7.13 -5.19 -27.82
C VAL A 390 6.17 -4.98 -26.63
N ILE A 391 4.90 -5.42 -26.74
CA ILE A 391 3.90 -5.31 -25.67
C ILE A 391 4.39 -6.00 -24.39
N VAL A 392 4.81 -7.27 -24.51
CA VAL A 392 5.26 -8.05 -23.35
C VAL A 392 6.55 -7.47 -22.75
N GLY A 393 7.44 -6.92 -23.57
CA GLY A 393 8.66 -6.23 -23.14
C GLY A 393 8.41 -4.92 -22.40
N MET A 394 7.44 -4.11 -22.85
CA MET A 394 6.98 -2.91 -22.15
C MET A 394 6.58 -3.25 -20.72
N ALA A 395 5.75 -4.28 -20.58
CA ALA A 395 5.23 -4.68 -19.28
C ALA A 395 6.31 -5.29 -18.38
N GLY A 396 7.13 -6.18 -18.92
CA GLY A 396 8.21 -6.83 -18.19
C GLY A 396 9.22 -5.84 -17.61
N PHE A 397 9.69 -4.91 -18.44
CA PHE A 397 10.69 -3.92 -18.01
C PHE A 397 10.15 -3.01 -16.90
N PHE A 398 8.95 -2.47 -17.08
CA PHE A 398 8.38 -1.55 -16.10
C PHE A 398 7.98 -2.26 -14.81
N SER A 399 7.47 -3.50 -14.89
CA SER A 399 7.20 -4.34 -13.71
C SER A 399 8.44 -4.51 -12.83
N ALA A 400 9.59 -4.77 -13.46
CA ALA A 400 10.87 -4.91 -12.77
C ALA A 400 11.42 -3.58 -12.23
N ALA A 401 11.28 -2.50 -13.01
CA ALA A 401 11.83 -1.20 -12.66
C ALA A 401 11.02 -0.49 -11.56
N ALA A 402 9.69 -0.62 -11.56
CA ALA A 402 8.78 0.05 -10.64
C ALA A 402 8.30 -0.82 -9.47
N ASN A 403 8.55 -2.14 -9.51
CA ASN A 403 8.01 -3.13 -8.56
C ASN A 403 6.47 -3.17 -8.55
N THR A 404 5.83 -2.98 -9.71
CA THR A 404 4.35 -2.96 -9.82
C THR A 404 3.84 -3.93 -10.89
N PRO A 405 4.09 -5.25 -10.76
CA PRO A 405 3.79 -6.22 -11.81
C PRO A 405 2.31 -6.27 -12.22
N ILE A 406 1.37 -6.25 -11.27
CA ILE A 406 -0.06 -6.46 -11.56
C ILE A 406 -0.60 -5.30 -12.38
N SER A 407 -0.42 -4.08 -11.89
CA SER A 407 -0.90 -2.89 -12.56
C SER A 407 -0.25 -2.67 -13.91
N THR A 408 1.03 -3.02 -14.06
CA THR A 408 1.75 -2.87 -15.33
C THR A 408 1.19 -3.78 -16.43
N ILE A 409 0.80 -5.02 -16.10
CA ILE A 409 0.15 -5.95 -17.04
C ILE A 409 -1.11 -5.30 -17.61
N PHE A 410 -2.01 -4.83 -16.75
CA PHE A 410 -3.24 -4.17 -17.18
C PHE A 410 -2.97 -2.85 -17.90
N MET A 411 -1.94 -2.11 -17.48
CA MET A 411 -1.61 -0.80 -18.06
C MET A 411 -1.23 -0.95 -19.52
N VAL A 412 -0.34 -1.88 -19.82
CA VAL A 412 0.10 -2.11 -21.19
C VAL A 412 -1.02 -2.70 -22.03
N SER A 413 -1.84 -3.61 -21.49
CA SER A 413 -3.03 -4.11 -22.20
C SER A 413 -4.05 -3.03 -22.53
N GLU A 414 -4.34 -2.09 -21.61
CA GLU A 414 -5.25 -0.96 -21.89
C GLU A 414 -4.63 0.04 -22.89
N MET A 415 -3.35 0.36 -22.74
CA MET A 415 -2.64 1.28 -23.62
C MET A 415 -2.53 0.77 -25.06
N THR A 416 -2.53 -0.55 -25.27
CA THR A 416 -2.43 -1.19 -26.59
C THR A 416 -3.80 -1.67 -27.09
N GLY A 417 -4.78 -1.83 -26.21
CA GLY A 417 -6.08 -2.41 -26.55
C GLY A 417 -6.07 -3.93 -26.73
N ASN A 418 -4.94 -4.61 -26.45
CA ASN A 418 -4.80 -6.05 -26.65
C ASN A 418 -4.72 -6.81 -25.31
N TYR A 419 -5.81 -7.49 -24.96
CA TYR A 419 -5.91 -8.36 -23.78
C TYR A 419 -5.67 -9.85 -24.10
N GLU A 420 -5.52 -10.23 -25.37
CA GLU A 420 -5.27 -11.61 -25.76
C GLU A 420 -3.85 -12.07 -25.41
N LEU A 421 -2.94 -11.11 -25.16
CA LEU A 421 -1.57 -11.35 -24.69
C LEU A 421 -1.44 -11.30 -23.15
N LEU A 422 -2.53 -11.36 -22.39
CA LEU A 422 -2.48 -11.31 -20.91
C LEU A 422 -1.58 -12.40 -20.32
N VAL A 423 -1.69 -13.65 -20.77
CA VAL A 423 -0.90 -14.78 -20.25
C VAL A 423 0.61 -14.58 -20.43
N PRO A 424 1.15 -14.31 -21.63
CA PRO A 424 2.58 -14.06 -21.78
C PRO A 424 3.03 -12.77 -21.06
N THR A 425 2.17 -11.75 -21.00
CA THR A 425 2.48 -10.51 -20.26
C THR A 425 2.61 -10.77 -18.76
N MET A 426 1.71 -11.58 -18.17
CA MET A 426 1.78 -12.02 -16.77
C MET A 426 3.05 -12.82 -16.50
N TRP A 427 3.39 -13.76 -17.40
CA TRP A 427 4.59 -14.59 -17.30
C TRP A 427 5.86 -13.75 -17.25
N VAL A 428 6.03 -12.86 -18.24
CA VAL A 428 7.22 -12.02 -18.34
C VAL A 428 7.28 -11.00 -17.22
N SER A 429 6.16 -10.36 -16.86
CA SER A 429 6.12 -9.37 -15.78
C SER A 429 6.48 -9.99 -14.43
N SER A 430 5.99 -11.20 -14.14
CA SER A 430 6.30 -11.90 -12.89
C SER A 430 7.77 -12.29 -12.81
N LEU A 431 8.32 -12.88 -13.87
CA LEU A 431 9.74 -13.26 -13.92
C LEU A 431 10.65 -12.03 -13.87
N ALA A 432 10.36 -11.00 -14.67
CA ALA A 432 11.15 -9.77 -14.68
C ALA A 432 11.10 -9.05 -13.32
N TYR A 433 9.95 -9.02 -12.65
CA TYR A 433 9.81 -8.51 -11.28
C TYR A 433 10.72 -9.26 -10.29
N ILE A 434 10.73 -10.59 -10.32
CA ILE A 434 11.62 -11.41 -9.47
C ILE A 434 13.09 -11.08 -9.76
N LEU A 435 13.47 -11.01 -11.04
CA LEU A 435 14.83 -10.66 -11.47
C LEU A 435 15.21 -9.21 -11.14
N GLY A 436 14.23 -8.31 -11.03
CA GLY A 436 14.38 -6.89 -10.69
C GLY A 436 14.51 -6.61 -9.19
N ARG A 437 14.19 -7.58 -8.32
CA ARG A 437 14.18 -7.41 -6.85
C ARG A 437 15.43 -6.73 -6.30
N GLY A 438 15.22 -5.78 -5.39
CA GLY A 438 16.29 -4.97 -4.80
C GLY A 438 16.65 -3.70 -5.58
N SER A 439 16.23 -3.58 -6.85
CA SER A 439 16.25 -2.33 -7.61
C SER A 439 14.89 -1.63 -7.54
N THR A 440 14.83 -0.30 -7.68
CA THR A 440 13.57 0.44 -7.82
C THR A 440 13.79 1.83 -8.41
N LEU A 441 12.93 2.25 -9.36
CA LEU A 441 12.85 3.63 -9.84
C LEU A 441 12.28 4.61 -8.81
N TYR A 442 11.65 4.12 -7.75
CA TYR A 442 10.95 4.92 -6.76
C TYR A 442 11.58 4.71 -5.38
N LYS A 443 12.52 5.59 -4.98
CA LYS A 443 13.26 5.48 -3.71
C LYS A 443 12.38 5.64 -2.48
N LYS A 444 11.18 6.23 -2.63
CA LYS A 444 10.25 6.49 -1.52
C LYS A 444 9.28 5.34 -1.27
N GLN A 445 9.28 4.30 -2.10
CA GLN A 445 8.56 3.06 -1.80
C GLN A 445 9.05 2.44 -0.50
N LEU A 446 8.12 2.10 0.37
CA LEU A 446 8.42 1.30 1.55
C LEU A 446 8.50 -0.17 1.16
N TRP A 447 9.15 -1.00 1.97
CA TRP A 447 9.26 -2.41 1.65
C TRP A 447 7.86 -3.08 1.65
N ASN A 448 7.09 -2.83 2.71
CA ASN A 448 5.74 -3.35 2.91
C ASN A 448 4.86 -2.38 3.72
N HIS A 449 3.58 -2.70 3.87
CA HIS A 449 2.63 -1.88 4.63
C HIS A 449 2.98 -1.74 6.12
N PHE A 450 3.70 -2.70 6.71
CA PHE A 450 4.08 -2.66 8.13
C PHE A 450 5.11 -1.56 8.47
N GLU A 451 5.93 -1.15 7.50
CA GLU A 451 6.89 -0.05 7.69
C GLU A 451 6.24 1.34 7.64
N ALA A 452 4.96 1.44 7.24
CA ALA A 452 4.28 2.72 7.10
C ALA A 452 4.20 3.45 8.45
N PRO A 453 4.68 4.71 8.57
CA PRO A 453 4.66 5.45 9.83
C PRO A 453 3.25 5.61 10.42
N SER A 454 2.22 5.72 9.57
CA SER A 454 0.84 5.74 10.04
C SER A 454 0.40 4.44 10.69
N GLN A 455 0.89 3.31 10.16
CA GLN A 455 0.60 2.00 10.73
C GLN A 455 1.34 1.82 12.05
N LEU A 456 2.57 2.32 12.15
CA LEU A 456 3.31 2.38 13.41
C LEU A 456 2.61 3.26 14.45
N GLU A 457 2.02 4.39 14.06
CA GLU A 457 1.21 5.23 14.95
C GLU A 457 -0.07 4.51 15.42
N GLU A 458 -0.80 3.83 14.51
CA GLU A 458 -2.00 3.07 14.86
C GLU A 458 -1.68 1.84 15.71
N THR A 459 -0.61 1.12 15.38
CA THR A 459 -0.12 -0.04 16.12
C THR A 459 0.35 0.38 17.51
N ARG A 460 1.13 1.46 17.61
CA ARG A 460 1.53 2.05 18.89
C ARG A 460 0.32 2.49 19.70
N ALA A 461 -0.67 3.13 19.07
CA ALA A 461 -1.90 3.51 19.75
C ALA A 461 -2.68 2.28 20.24
N ALA A 462 -2.77 1.22 19.45
CA ALA A 462 -3.45 -0.03 19.81
C ALA A 462 -2.76 -0.72 21.00
N ILE A 463 -1.42 -0.78 21.01
CA ILE A 463 -0.64 -1.34 22.11
C ILE A 463 -0.83 -0.51 23.38
N LEU A 464 -0.68 0.82 23.29
CA LEU A 464 -0.85 1.72 24.44
C LEU A 464 -2.29 1.76 24.98
N ARG A 465 -3.30 1.38 24.19
CA ARG A 465 -4.69 1.21 24.66
C ARG A 465 -4.88 -0.05 25.50
N LYS A 466 -4.10 -1.10 25.21
CA LYS A 466 -4.13 -2.37 25.95
C LYS A 466 -3.32 -2.31 27.25
N MET A 467 -2.32 -1.44 27.32
CA MET A 467 -1.48 -1.26 28.52
C MET A 467 -2.09 -0.26 29.49
N THR A 468 -1.99 -0.55 30.79
CA THR A 468 -2.47 0.34 31.86
C THR A 468 -1.37 1.25 32.42
N VAL A 469 -1.77 2.36 33.03
CA VAL A 469 -0.87 3.24 33.79
C VAL A 469 -0.10 2.45 34.85
N GLY A 470 -0.76 1.50 35.51
CA GLY A 470 -0.13 0.63 36.50
C GLY A 470 1.06 -0.18 35.98
N GLU A 471 1.01 -0.67 34.74
CA GLU A 471 2.11 -1.45 34.14
C GLU A 471 3.36 -0.62 33.86
N ALA A 472 3.20 0.67 33.56
CA ALA A 472 4.31 1.57 33.27
C ALA A 472 4.82 2.30 34.52
N SER A 473 3.94 2.51 35.51
CA SER A 473 4.26 3.30 36.68
C SER A 473 5.07 2.49 37.69
N GLN A 474 6.35 2.85 37.87
CA GLN A 474 7.13 2.36 39.00
C GLN A 474 6.68 3.08 40.27
N LYS A 475 6.57 2.36 41.39
CA LYS A 475 6.38 2.99 42.71
C LYS A 475 7.59 3.89 42.97
N TYR A 476 7.36 5.18 43.06
CA TYR A 476 8.37 6.15 43.47
C TYR A 476 8.50 6.07 44.99
N ASP A 477 9.70 5.80 45.51
CA ASP A 477 9.93 5.69 46.96
C ASP A 477 9.79 7.03 47.71
N SER A 478 9.68 8.15 46.99
CA SER A 478 9.52 9.48 47.59
C SER A 478 8.63 10.41 46.75
N LEU A 479 7.31 10.23 46.84
CA LEU A 479 6.37 11.20 46.30
C LEU A 479 6.33 12.43 47.23
N GLN A 480 6.72 13.60 46.72
CA GLN A 480 6.70 14.81 47.53
C GLN A 480 5.28 15.40 47.56
N LEU A 481 4.64 15.22 48.71
CA LEU A 481 3.28 15.69 48.98
C LEU A 481 3.34 16.88 49.93
N VAL A 482 2.47 17.86 49.66
CA VAL A 482 2.30 19.06 50.46
C VAL A 482 0.88 19.07 51.02
N SER A 483 0.73 19.33 52.33
CA SER A 483 -0.60 19.52 52.91
C SER A 483 -1.19 20.84 52.42
N ALA A 484 -2.49 20.84 52.11
CA ALA A 484 -3.22 22.03 51.65
C ALA A 484 -3.06 23.25 52.59
N ASP A 485 -2.94 22.99 53.89
CA ASP A 485 -2.84 24.02 54.94
C ASP A 485 -1.39 24.39 55.28
N SER A 486 -0.40 23.79 54.60
CA SER A 486 1.02 24.08 54.88
C SER A 486 1.36 25.52 54.49
N PRO A 487 1.91 26.33 55.41
CA PRO A 487 2.42 27.66 55.09
C PRO A 487 3.56 27.59 54.08
N LEU A 488 3.64 28.55 53.16
CA LEU A 488 4.70 28.57 52.14
C LEU A 488 6.12 28.67 52.72
N SER A 489 6.24 29.25 53.92
CA SER A 489 7.49 29.36 54.67
C SER A 489 8.08 28.01 55.08
N GLN A 490 7.24 26.97 55.21
CA GLN A 490 7.64 25.61 55.59
C GLN A 490 7.99 24.74 54.38
N LEU A 491 7.77 25.21 53.15
CA LEU A 491 8.20 24.53 51.93
C LEU A 491 9.71 24.70 51.75
N ASP A 492 10.45 23.68 52.18
CA ASP A 492 11.91 23.59 52.20
C ASP A 492 12.51 23.85 50.81
N GLU A 493 13.54 24.70 50.72
CA GLU A 493 14.23 25.01 49.46
C GLU A 493 14.98 23.81 48.90
N ARG A 494 15.37 22.85 49.75
CA ARG A 494 16.05 21.62 49.33
C ARG A 494 15.14 20.66 48.56
N ALA A 495 13.82 20.70 48.81
CA ALA A 495 12.82 19.95 48.07
C ALA A 495 12.62 20.47 46.62
N LEU A 496 13.00 21.74 46.35
CA LEU A 496 12.82 22.40 45.05
C LEU A 496 13.86 21.98 43.98
N HIS A 497 14.87 21.18 44.36
CA HIS A 497 15.95 20.79 43.45
C HIS A 497 15.58 19.63 42.52
N ASP A 498 14.73 18.70 42.95
CA ASP A 498 14.57 17.39 42.30
C ASP A 498 13.22 17.20 41.56
N GLN A 499 12.15 17.91 41.97
CA GLN A 499 10.83 17.83 41.33
C GLN A 499 10.32 19.20 40.83
N ARG A 500 9.65 19.21 39.67
CA ARG A 500 9.08 20.42 39.03
C ARG A 500 7.66 20.74 39.51
N GLU A 501 6.94 19.74 40.00
CA GLU A 501 5.55 19.82 40.44
C GLU A 501 5.38 19.00 41.74
N PHE A 502 4.58 19.51 42.66
CA PHE A 502 4.30 18.93 43.97
C PHE A 502 2.81 18.61 44.07
N GLY A 503 2.47 17.44 44.61
CA GLY A 503 1.08 17.05 44.81
C GLY A 503 0.52 17.66 46.10
N VAL A 504 -0.68 18.23 46.05
CA VAL A 504 -1.34 18.80 47.22
C VAL A 504 -2.37 17.82 47.74
N ILE A 505 -2.35 17.55 49.05
CA ILE A 505 -3.28 16.65 49.73
C ILE A 505 -4.13 17.38 50.77
N SER A 506 -5.38 16.94 50.92
CA SER A 506 -6.27 17.36 51.99
C SER A 506 -5.86 16.75 53.34
N LYS A 507 -6.46 17.24 54.44
CA LYS A 507 -6.32 16.64 55.79
C LYS A 507 -6.70 15.16 55.85
N SER A 508 -7.55 14.68 54.93
CA SER A 508 -7.94 13.28 54.82
C SER A 508 -7.01 12.45 53.92
N GLY A 509 -5.88 13.02 53.47
CA GLY A 509 -4.89 12.37 52.61
C GLY A 509 -5.29 12.24 51.14
N ARG A 510 -6.34 12.95 50.68
CA ARG A 510 -6.78 12.90 49.28
C ARG A 510 -6.05 13.94 48.44
N PHE A 511 -5.64 13.57 47.23
CA PHE A 511 -5.07 14.48 46.24
C PHE A 511 -6.13 15.49 45.78
N ILE A 512 -5.82 16.77 45.88
CA ILE A 512 -6.74 17.88 45.55
C ILE A 512 -6.18 18.84 44.49
N GLY A 513 -4.88 18.77 44.20
CA GLY A 513 -4.25 19.66 43.22
C GLY A 513 -2.76 19.48 43.10
N ILE A 514 -2.14 20.36 42.31
CA ILE A 514 -0.68 20.43 42.13
C ILE A 514 -0.20 21.85 42.31
N ILE A 515 1.04 21.99 42.78
CA ILE A 515 1.75 23.26 42.83
C ILE A 515 3.02 23.14 42.01
N THR A 516 3.29 24.11 41.13
CA THR A 516 4.54 24.12 40.35
C THR A 516 5.65 24.83 41.12
N ARG A 517 6.90 24.43 40.88
CA ARG A 517 8.07 25.14 41.40
C ARG A 517 8.09 26.62 41.01
N GLN A 518 7.58 26.94 39.82
CA GLN A 518 7.52 28.33 39.34
C GLN A 518 6.52 29.15 40.15
N SER A 519 5.36 28.59 40.50
CA SER A 519 4.36 29.22 41.38
C SER A 519 4.95 29.49 42.77
N ILE A 520 5.67 28.53 43.36
CA ILE A 520 6.32 28.69 44.67
C ILE A 520 7.37 29.80 44.64
N ARG A 521 8.26 29.80 43.62
CA ARG A 521 9.29 30.83 43.46
C ARG A 521 8.68 32.22 43.26
N HIS A 522 7.61 32.31 42.47
CA HIS A 522 6.92 33.57 42.23
C HIS A 522 6.33 34.14 43.52
N ALA A 523 5.65 33.32 44.32
CA ALA A 523 5.06 33.73 45.60
C ALA A 523 6.12 34.15 46.62
N LYS A 524 7.23 33.40 46.74
CA LYS A 524 8.37 33.76 47.62
C LYS A 524 9.01 35.09 47.21
N ASN A 525 9.21 35.34 45.91
CA ASN A 525 9.80 36.59 45.41
C ASN A 525 8.93 37.83 45.72
N HIS A 526 7.61 37.66 45.82
CA HIS A 526 6.66 38.74 46.14
C HIS A 526 6.35 38.84 47.64
N ARG A 527 7.12 38.15 48.51
CA ARG A 527 6.98 38.13 49.98
C ARG A 527 5.59 37.70 50.48
N GLN A 528 4.89 36.85 49.74
CA GLN A 528 3.61 36.26 50.14
C GLN A 528 3.85 35.05 51.08
N PHE A 529 4.43 35.29 52.25
CA PHE A 529 4.82 34.22 53.18
C PHE A 529 3.65 33.65 54.00
N ASP A 530 2.55 34.39 54.10
CA ASP A 530 1.32 33.99 54.82
C ASP A 530 0.38 33.13 53.95
N SER A 531 0.66 32.98 52.66
CA SER A 531 -0.12 32.13 51.76
C SER A 531 0.07 30.66 52.09
N ILE A 532 -1.01 29.89 52.05
CA ILE A 532 -1.01 28.44 52.22
C ILE A 532 -0.92 27.74 50.86
N ALA A 533 -0.53 26.47 50.88
CA ALA A 533 -0.38 25.67 49.66
C ALA A 533 -1.65 25.68 48.77
N SER A 534 -2.84 25.67 49.36
CA SER A 534 -4.11 25.74 48.64
C SER A 534 -4.36 27.06 47.89
N ASP A 535 -3.71 28.16 48.28
CA ASP A 535 -3.84 29.46 47.59
C ASP A 535 -3.08 29.48 46.25
N LEU A 536 -2.11 28.57 46.09
CA LEU A 536 -1.19 28.50 44.95
C LEU A 536 -1.39 27.24 44.11
N MET A 537 -2.29 26.36 44.53
CA MET A 537 -2.56 25.10 43.83
C MET A 537 -3.41 25.34 42.58
N ASP A 538 -3.13 24.55 41.55
CA ASP A 538 -4.02 24.35 40.42
C ASP A 538 -4.74 23.01 40.59
N HIS A 539 -5.94 22.86 40.05
CA HIS A 539 -6.66 21.59 39.98
C HIS A 539 -5.93 20.67 38.97
N GLY A 540 -4.84 20.07 39.44
CA GLY A 540 -3.90 19.35 38.60
C GLY A 540 -4.51 18.19 37.83
N ASP A 541 -4.11 18.06 36.57
CA ASP A 541 -4.44 16.90 35.75
C ASP A 541 -3.83 15.62 36.35
N HIS A 542 -4.65 14.58 36.48
CA HIS A 542 -4.27 13.28 37.02
C HIS A 542 -4.81 12.15 36.14
N VAL A 543 -4.29 10.95 36.38
CA VAL A 543 -4.73 9.69 35.78
C VAL A 543 -4.95 8.66 36.86
N THR A 544 -5.90 7.74 36.66
CA THR A 544 -6.07 6.60 37.57
C THR A 544 -5.15 5.45 37.18
N TYR A 545 -4.89 4.55 38.13
CA TYR A 545 -4.04 3.37 37.92
C TYR A 545 -4.54 2.44 36.81
N LYS A 546 -5.87 2.38 36.60
CA LYS A 546 -6.55 1.53 35.60
C LYS A 546 -6.71 2.20 34.24
N GLU A 547 -6.44 3.51 34.12
CA GLU A 547 -6.50 4.17 32.82
C GLU A 547 -5.45 3.58 31.86
N SER A 548 -5.74 3.63 30.56
CA SER A 548 -4.78 3.19 29.54
C SER A 548 -3.63 4.18 29.39
N LEU A 549 -2.45 3.69 29.02
CA LEU A 549 -1.30 4.53 28.69
C LEU A 549 -1.60 5.49 27.53
N TRP A 550 -2.48 5.08 26.60
CA TRP A 550 -2.97 5.94 25.53
C TRP A 550 -3.74 7.16 26.06
N SER A 551 -4.67 6.95 27.01
CA SER A 551 -5.42 8.05 27.66
C SER A 551 -4.47 9.01 28.37
N ALA A 552 -3.53 8.47 29.15
CA ALA A 552 -2.53 9.26 29.85
C ALA A 552 -1.64 10.08 28.90
N MET A 553 -1.16 9.48 27.81
CA MET A 553 -0.35 10.16 26.80
C MET A 553 -1.14 11.27 26.08
N GLN A 554 -2.42 11.06 25.80
CA GLN A 554 -3.29 12.10 25.21
C GLN A 554 -3.50 13.28 26.17
N LYS A 555 -3.71 13.02 27.47
CA LYS A 555 -3.79 14.08 28.51
C LYS A 555 -2.49 14.89 28.57
N MET A 556 -1.33 14.23 28.57
CA MET A 556 -0.01 14.87 28.53
C MET A 556 0.17 15.78 27.30
N LEU A 557 -0.13 15.26 26.10
CA LEU A 557 0.01 16.00 24.84
C LEU A 557 -0.93 17.21 24.76
N LYS A 558 -2.21 17.04 25.13
CA LYS A 558 -3.22 18.10 25.09
C LYS A 558 -2.87 19.26 26.03
N LYS A 559 -2.30 18.95 27.20
CA LYS A 559 -1.95 19.92 28.25
C LYS A 559 -0.48 20.36 28.19
N ARG A 560 0.30 19.85 27.25
CA ARG A 560 1.76 20.08 27.11
C ARG A 560 2.53 19.79 28.41
N LYS A 561 2.16 18.70 29.09
CA LYS A 561 2.80 18.23 30.33
C LYS A 561 3.72 17.05 30.05
N GLU A 562 4.83 16.96 30.78
CA GLU A 562 5.80 15.86 30.68
C GLU A 562 5.52 14.72 31.69
N GLN A 563 4.69 15.00 32.70
CA GLN A 563 4.34 14.06 33.76
C GLN A 563 2.90 14.30 34.25
N LEU A 564 2.29 13.28 34.86
CA LEU A 564 0.96 13.31 35.48
C LEU A 564 0.99 12.58 36.83
N PHE A 565 0.20 13.05 37.79
CA PHE A 565 -0.02 12.32 39.03
C PHE A 565 -0.93 11.11 38.79
N VAL A 566 -0.55 9.97 39.39
CA VAL A 566 -1.32 8.74 39.39
C VAL A 566 -2.04 8.63 40.73
N ILE A 567 -3.36 8.52 40.69
CA ILE A 567 -4.21 8.36 41.88
C ILE A 567 -4.91 7.00 41.89
N ASP A 568 -5.28 6.53 43.08
CA ASP A 568 -6.19 5.39 43.26
C ASP A 568 -7.66 5.81 43.14
N GLU A 569 -8.57 4.84 43.27
CA GLU A 569 -10.03 5.07 43.23
C GLU A 569 -10.54 5.93 44.41
N GLU A 570 -9.79 6.00 45.52
CA GLU A 570 -10.09 6.83 46.69
C GLU A 570 -9.46 8.24 46.60
N CYS A 571 -8.91 8.60 45.43
CA CYS A 571 -8.17 9.82 45.17
C CYS A 571 -6.90 9.99 46.04
N LYS A 572 -6.28 8.92 46.50
CA LYS A 572 -4.96 8.98 47.15
C LYS A 572 -3.86 8.97 46.09
N PRO A 573 -2.85 9.83 46.21
CA PRO A 573 -1.73 9.86 45.27
C PRO A 573 -0.83 8.63 45.46
N ILE A 574 -0.60 7.89 44.37
CA ILE A 574 0.23 6.67 44.37
C ILE A 574 1.64 6.99 43.89
N THR A 575 1.76 7.55 42.68
CA THR A 575 3.05 7.76 41.99
C THR A 575 2.93 8.88 40.94
N ILE A 576 4.03 9.19 40.25
CA ILE A 576 4.06 10.10 39.09
C ILE A 576 4.37 9.28 37.84
N LEU A 577 3.55 9.42 36.81
CA LEU A 577 3.80 8.86 35.49
C LEU A 577 4.48 9.91 34.61
N LYS A 578 5.68 9.58 34.12
CA LYS A 578 6.44 10.40 33.16
C LYS A 578 6.27 9.88 31.75
N LYS A 579 6.32 10.77 30.76
CA LYS A 579 6.29 10.40 29.33
C LYS A 579 7.36 9.35 28.98
N GLN A 580 8.55 9.45 29.57
CA GLN A 580 9.64 8.49 29.35
C GLN A 580 9.28 7.07 29.82
N GLN A 581 8.52 6.94 30.91
CA GLN A 581 8.07 5.63 31.41
C GLN A 581 7.05 4.98 30.47
N ILE A 582 6.17 5.79 29.85
CA ILE A 582 5.25 5.30 28.81
C ILE A 582 6.04 4.74 27.63
N MET A 583 7.09 5.44 27.19
CA MET A 583 7.96 5.00 26.10
C MET A 583 8.74 3.73 26.46
N THR A 584 9.33 3.67 27.66
CA THR A 584 10.04 2.48 28.14
C THR A 584 9.11 1.27 28.29
N ALA A 585 7.88 1.48 28.76
CA ALA A 585 6.90 0.40 28.86
C ALA A 585 6.51 -0.12 27.47
N TYR A 586 6.31 0.78 26.50
CA TYR A 586 6.09 0.42 25.11
C TYR A 586 7.26 -0.38 24.53
N ASP A 587 8.50 0.11 24.69
CA ASP A 587 9.70 -0.54 24.16
C ASP A 587 9.96 -1.91 24.80
N ARG A 588 9.63 -2.08 26.10
CA ARG A 588 9.65 -3.38 26.79
C ARG A 588 8.59 -4.32 26.25
N ARG A 589 7.37 -3.84 25.97
CA ARG A 589 6.30 -4.66 25.41
C ARG A 589 6.63 -5.10 23.98
N MET A 590 7.22 -4.21 23.18
CA MET A 590 7.68 -4.52 21.82
C MET A 590 8.85 -5.50 21.81
N SER A 591 9.87 -5.26 22.66
CA SER A 591 11.00 -6.18 22.78
C SER A 591 10.56 -7.54 23.33
N GLY A 592 9.64 -7.55 24.30
CA GLY A 592 9.03 -8.76 24.85
C GLY A 592 8.23 -9.54 23.81
N GLN A 593 7.51 -8.86 22.92
CA GLN A 593 6.81 -9.51 21.79
C GLN A 593 7.77 -10.01 20.71
N SER A 594 8.90 -9.34 20.47
CA SER A 594 9.96 -9.85 19.57
C SER A 594 10.73 -11.03 20.19
N GLN A 595 10.85 -11.08 21.52
CA GLN A 595 11.43 -12.20 22.24
C GLN A 595 10.43 -13.36 22.31
N GLU A 596 9.17 -13.12 22.69
CA GLU A 596 8.07 -14.10 22.58
C GLU A 596 7.90 -14.57 21.15
N GLN A 597 8.01 -13.74 20.11
CA GLN A 597 7.94 -14.21 18.71
C GLN A 597 9.17 -15.00 18.29
N LYS A 598 10.36 -14.73 18.85
CA LYS A 598 11.58 -15.51 18.59
C LYS A 598 11.61 -16.81 19.38
N ASP A 599 11.11 -16.80 20.60
CA ASP A 599 10.94 -17.95 21.47
C ASP A 599 9.76 -18.79 20.96
N LEU A 600 8.67 -18.19 20.46
CA LEU A 600 7.61 -18.86 19.71
C LEU A 600 8.09 -19.36 18.34
N HIS A 601 9.03 -18.70 17.64
CA HIS A 601 9.62 -19.24 16.40
C HIS A 601 10.65 -20.36 16.69
N GLN A 602 11.35 -20.32 17.82
CA GLN A 602 12.26 -21.39 18.24
C GLN A 602 11.52 -22.59 18.85
N GLU A 603 10.49 -22.36 19.67
CA GLU A 603 9.62 -23.39 20.26
C GLU A 603 8.60 -23.95 19.24
N SER A 604 8.06 -23.15 18.31
CA SER A 604 7.19 -23.66 17.23
C SER A 604 7.95 -24.50 16.19
N SER A 605 9.29 -24.48 16.18
CA SER A 605 10.09 -25.36 15.33
C SER A 605 10.42 -26.71 15.98
N MET A 606 10.12 -26.89 17.27
CA MET A 606 10.36 -28.14 17.99
C MET A 606 9.23 -28.45 18.98
N ASN A 607 8.33 -29.35 18.59
CA ASN A 607 7.38 -30.11 19.43
C ASN A 607 6.10 -29.43 19.96
N GLU A 608 5.16 -29.06 19.09
CA GLU A 608 3.74 -29.26 19.40
C GLU A 608 3.01 -29.99 18.24
N ASN A 609 2.74 -31.28 18.46
CA ASN A 609 1.76 -32.04 17.70
C ASN A 609 0.39 -31.43 18.00
N ILE A 610 -0.39 -31.05 16.98
CA ILE A 610 -1.83 -30.79 17.17
C ILE A 610 -2.48 -32.17 17.37
N PRO A 611 -2.97 -32.52 18.57
CA PRO A 611 -3.55 -33.84 18.78
C PRO A 611 -4.92 -33.92 18.09
N ILE A 612 -5.22 -35.08 17.50
CA ILE A 612 -6.62 -35.44 17.26
C ILE A 612 -7.18 -35.75 18.64
N GLN A 613 -8.14 -34.95 19.09
CA GLN A 613 -8.66 -35.06 20.46
C GLN A 613 -9.57 -36.27 20.61
N ASN A 614 -10.36 -36.58 19.59
CA ASN A 614 -11.21 -37.78 19.58
C ASN A 614 -11.76 -38.10 18.18
N VAL A 615 -12.22 -39.34 18.00
CA VAL A 615 -12.97 -39.79 16.83
C VAL A 615 -14.30 -40.38 17.26
N PHE A 616 -15.40 -39.91 16.68
CA PHE A 616 -16.75 -40.39 16.95
C PHE A 616 -17.33 -41.04 15.69
N TYR A 617 -17.77 -42.28 15.82
CA TYR A 617 -18.41 -43.04 14.73
C TYR A 617 -19.90 -43.20 14.99
N ASP A 618 -20.67 -43.36 13.91
CA ASP A 618 -22.10 -43.65 13.94
C ASP A 618 -22.92 -42.67 14.80
N VAL A 619 -22.59 -41.37 14.73
CA VAL A 619 -23.32 -40.36 15.51
C VAL A 619 -24.73 -40.16 14.93
N PRO A 620 -25.80 -40.30 15.75
CA PRO A 620 -27.18 -40.19 15.29
C PRO A 620 -27.62 -38.72 15.14
N CYS A 621 -27.03 -38.01 14.19
CA CYS A 621 -27.43 -36.64 13.85
C CYS A 621 -28.37 -36.65 12.63
N THR A 622 -29.39 -35.78 12.65
CA THR A 622 -30.47 -35.75 11.64
C THR A 622 -30.44 -34.52 10.74
N ASN A 623 -29.78 -33.43 11.17
CA ASN A 623 -29.66 -32.18 10.42
C ASN A 623 -28.41 -31.39 10.89
N GLN A 624 -27.99 -30.40 10.10
CA GLN A 624 -26.84 -29.54 10.39
C GLN A 624 -26.88 -28.95 11.82
N LYS A 625 -28.04 -28.45 12.27
CA LYS A 625 -28.18 -27.86 13.61
C LYS A 625 -27.95 -28.88 14.74
N HIS A 626 -28.41 -30.12 14.55
CA HIS A 626 -28.21 -31.20 15.50
C HIS A 626 -26.72 -31.57 15.61
N LEU A 627 -26.01 -31.63 14.46
CA LEU A 627 -24.57 -31.86 14.44
C LEU A 627 -23.80 -30.74 15.14
N LEU A 628 -24.02 -29.46 14.79
CA LEU A 628 -23.29 -28.33 15.37
C LEU A 628 -23.47 -28.26 16.89
N ARG A 629 -24.67 -28.59 17.39
CA ARG A 629 -24.95 -28.65 18.83
C ARG A 629 -24.27 -29.85 19.52
N PHE A 630 -24.08 -30.95 18.81
CA PHE A 630 -23.31 -32.09 19.30
C PHE A 630 -21.81 -31.73 19.39
N LEU A 631 -21.26 -31.12 18.34
CA LEU A 631 -19.87 -30.64 18.30
C LEU A 631 -19.58 -29.64 19.40
N SER A 632 -20.46 -28.67 19.62
CA SER A 632 -20.27 -27.65 20.64
C SER A 632 -20.23 -28.23 22.06
N ARG A 633 -21.03 -29.27 22.34
CA ARG A 633 -21.03 -29.98 23.62
C ARG A 633 -19.76 -30.80 23.84
N ILE A 634 -19.23 -31.44 22.80
CA ILE A 634 -17.96 -32.19 22.88
C ILE A 634 -16.84 -31.25 23.30
N VAL A 635 -16.72 -30.12 22.62
CA VAL A 635 -15.65 -29.15 22.88
C VAL A 635 -15.84 -28.48 24.24
N ALA A 636 -17.08 -28.17 24.62
CA ALA A 636 -17.40 -27.55 25.91
C ALA A 636 -17.27 -28.51 27.12
N ASN A 637 -17.02 -29.80 26.90
CA ASN A 637 -16.83 -30.80 27.97
C ASN A 637 -17.95 -30.77 29.03
N GLU A 638 -19.20 -30.79 28.57
CA GLU A 638 -20.44 -30.75 29.38
C GLU A 638 -20.76 -29.39 30.07
N ASP A 639 -19.95 -28.34 29.89
CA ASP A 639 -20.31 -26.98 30.31
C ASP A 639 -21.43 -26.42 29.40
N THR A 640 -22.61 -26.25 29.99
CA THR A 640 -23.82 -25.90 29.24
C THR A 640 -23.82 -24.46 28.73
N GLU A 641 -23.17 -23.55 29.45
CA GLU A 641 -23.09 -22.13 29.08
C GLU A 641 -22.08 -21.91 27.95
N LYS A 642 -20.92 -22.60 28.04
CA LYS A 642 -19.92 -22.62 26.96
C LYS A 642 -20.44 -23.32 25.69
N ALA A 643 -21.16 -24.44 25.85
CA ALA A 643 -21.71 -25.19 24.72
C ALA A 643 -22.68 -24.36 23.85
N GLU A 644 -23.49 -23.49 24.47
CA GLU A 644 -24.39 -22.62 23.72
C GLU A 644 -23.62 -21.50 23.01
N ARG A 645 -22.62 -20.90 23.67
CA ARG A 645 -21.75 -19.89 23.03
C ARG A 645 -20.99 -20.45 21.83
N TYR A 646 -20.46 -21.68 21.94
CA TYR A 646 -19.76 -22.37 20.85
C TYR A 646 -20.71 -22.77 19.72
N TYR A 647 -21.93 -23.21 20.06
CA TYR A 647 -22.96 -23.52 19.08
C TYR A 647 -23.30 -22.30 18.22
N GLN A 648 -23.53 -21.13 18.84
CA GLN A 648 -23.83 -19.89 18.12
C GLN A 648 -22.69 -19.48 17.18
N SER A 649 -21.43 -19.58 17.63
CA SER A 649 -20.26 -19.26 16.80
C SER A 649 -20.12 -20.18 15.58
N LEU A 650 -20.36 -21.49 15.74
CA LEU A 650 -20.36 -22.43 14.62
C LEU A 650 -21.54 -22.19 13.68
N LEU A 651 -22.72 -21.86 14.21
CA LEU A 651 -23.90 -21.58 13.41
C LEU A 651 -23.73 -20.30 12.57
N GLU A 652 -23.26 -19.21 13.17
CA GLU A 652 -22.95 -17.95 12.48
C GLU A 652 -21.94 -18.17 11.34
N ARG A 653 -20.96 -19.06 11.53
CA ARG A 653 -20.01 -19.41 10.48
C ARG A 653 -20.66 -20.14 9.30
N GLU A 654 -21.54 -21.10 9.56
CA GLU A 654 -22.22 -21.88 8.52
C GLU A 654 -23.28 -21.05 7.77
N GLU A 655 -23.90 -20.07 8.44
CA GLU A 655 -24.90 -19.17 7.82
C GLU A 655 -24.30 -18.25 6.75
N LEU A 656 -22.99 -17.93 6.82
CA LEU A 656 -22.29 -17.18 5.78
C LEU A 656 -22.12 -18.00 4.50
N SER A 657 -21.67 -19.24 4.66
CA SER A 657 -21.51 -20.21 3.58
C SER A 657 -21.27 -21.60 4.18
N SER A 658 -21.83 -22.64 3.56
CA SER A 658 -21.57 -24.03 3.97
C SER A 658 -20.06 -24.35 3.98
N THR A 659 -19.61 -25.07 5.00
CA THR A 659 -18.24 -25.63 5.06
C THR A 659 -18.12 -27.02 4.42
N ALA A 660 -19.19 -27.52 3.80
CA ALA A 660 -19.13 -28.75 3.01
C ALA A 660 -18.32 -28.55 1.73
N ILE A 661 -17.44 -29.52 1.44
CA ILE A 661 -16.58 -29.51 0.25
C ILE A 661 -17.06 -30.47 -0.84
N GLY A 662 -18.12 -31.24 -0.57
CA GLY A 662 -18.62 -32.32 -1.43
C GLY A 662 -17.96 -33.67 -1.09
N HIS A 663 -18.36 -34.72 -1.81
CA HIS A 663 -17.86 -36.09 -1.61
C HIS A 663 -18.04 -36.65 -0.19
N GLY A 664 -19.07 -36.17 0.52
CA GLY A 664 -19.40 -36.63 1.87
C GLY A 664 -18.64 -35.92 3.01
N TYR A 665 -17.84 -34.88 2.73
CA TYR A 665 -17.04 -34.17 3.74
C TYR A 665 -17.50 -32.73 4.05
N ALA A 666 -17.39 -32.34 5.32
CA ALA A 666 -17.47 -30.94 5.74
C ALA A 666 -16.48 -30.60 6.87
N PHE A 667 -16.05 -29.34 6.90
CA PHE A 667 -15.00 -28.84 7.79
C PHE A 667 -15.50 -27.69 8.70
N PRO A 668 -16.37 -27.99 9.67
CA PRO A 668 -16.87 -26.97 10.59
C PRO A 668 -15.72 -26.35 11.41
N HIS A 669 -15.79 -25.05 11.65
CA HIS A 669 -14.83 -24.28 12.46
C HIS A 669 -15.48 -22.97 12.95
N PRO A 670 -15.08 -22.42 14.11
CA PRO A 670 -15.64 -21.16 14.60
C PRO A 670 -15.08 -19.93 13.86
N GLN A 671 -15.84 -18.82 13.84
CA GLN A 671 -15.39 -17.56 13.24
C GLN A 671 -14.46 -16.76 14.17
N THR A 672 -14.78 -16.71 15.47
CA THR A 672 -14.01 -15.96 16.47
C THR A 672 -13.00 -16.87 17.16
N ARG A 673 -11.71 -16.57 16.98
CA ARG A 673 -10.60 -17.38 17.52
C ARG A 673 -10.32 -17.17 19.01
N ASP A 674 -10.81 -16.05 19.56
CA ASP A 674 -10.78 -15.74 21.00
C ASP A 674 -11.68 -16.68 21.84
N LEU A 675 -12.42 -17.59 21.21
CA LEU A 675 -13.23 -18.63 21.88
C LEU A 675 -12.44 -19.92 22.12
N VAL A 676 -11.22 -20.04 21.59
CA VAL A 676 -10.41 -21.27 21.56
C VAL A 676 -9.30 -21.24 22.63
N GLU A 677 -9.66 -20.85 23.86
CA GLU A 677 -8.68 -20.66 24.96
C GLU A 677 -8.47 -21.93 25.82
N ASP A 678 -9.44 -22.85 25.87
CA ASP A 678 -9.46 -23.93 26.87
C ASP A 678 -9.01 -25.32 26.35
N ARG A 679 -9.23 -25.64 25.07
CA ARG A 679 -8.89 -26.93 24.45
C ARG A 679 -8.63 -26.76 22.95
N CYS A 680 -7.42 -27.01 22.48
CA CYS A 680 -7.10 -26.99 21.05
C CYS A 680 -7.01 -28.42 20.48
N GLY A 681 -7.57 -28.64 19.29
CA GLY A 681 -7.37 -29.90 18.56
C GLY A 681 -8.38 -30.16 17.46
N ILE A 682 -8.23 -31.34 16.85
CA ILE A 682 -9.07 -31.80 15.74
C ILE A 682 -10.01 -32.89 16.24
N TYR A 683 -11.28 -32.83 15.85
CA TYR A 683 -12.26 -33.87 16.13
C TYR A 683 -12.79 -34.44 14.81
N ILE A 684 -12.82 -35.77 14.68
CA ILE A 684 -13.35 -36.45 13.50
C ILE A 684 -14.67 -37.11 13.88
N ILE A 685 -15.71 -36.89 13.08
CA ILE A 685 -17.06 -37.39 13.34
C ILE A 685 -17.59 -38.04 12.07
N SER A 686 -18.14 -39.24 12.21
CA SER A 686 -18.94 -39.91 11.18
C SER A 686 -20.37 -40.11 11.68
N THR A 687 -21.35 -39.86 10.83
CA THR A 687 -22.79 -39.96 11.16
C THR A 687 -23.43 -41.21 10.55
N ILE A 688 -24.46 -41.75 11.22
CA ILE A 688 -25.15 -42.99 10.76
C ILE A 688 -25.74 -42.84 9.35
N ASN A 689 -26.35 -41.69 9.08
CA ASN A 689 -26.93 -41.36 7.78
C ASN A 689 -26.30 -40.05 7.29
N PRO A 690 -26.05 -39.89 5.98
CA PRO A 690 -25.64 -38.62 5.41
C PRO A 690 -26.67 -37.52 5.73
N ILE A 691 -26.17 -36.35 6.12
CA ILE A 691 -26.98 -35.20 6.52
C ILE A 691 -26.97 -34.16 5.40
N ASP A 692 -28.11 -33.51 5.15
CA ASP A 692 -28.12 -32.31 4.32
C ASP A 692 -27.34 -31.18 5.02
N TYR A 693 -26.18 -30.85 4.44
CA TYR A 693 -25.26 -29.83 4.91
C TYR A 693 -25.01 -28.78 3.82
N HIS A 694 -25.90 -28.66 2.83
CA HIS A 694 -25.78 -27.71 1.73
C HIS A 694 -24.46 -27.85 0.95
N ALA A 695 -24.04 -29.10 0.69
CA ALA A 695 -22.82 -29.39 -0.05
C ALA A 695 -22.92 -28.94 -1.52
N PRO A 696 -21.81 -28.48 -2.15
CA PRO A 696 -21.81 -28.02 -3.54
C PRO A 696 -22.27 -29.08 -4.56
N ASP A 697 -22.06 -30.36 -4.26
CA ASP A 697 -22.45 -31.51 -5.10
C ASP A 697 -23.89 -31.99 -4.85
N GLN A 698 -24.64 -31.30 -3.97
CA GLN A 698 -26.01 -31.62 -3.56
C GLN A 698 -26.18 -33.03 -2.95
N LYS A 699 -25.09 -33.66 -2.49
CA LYS A 699 -25.12 -34.95 -1.78
C LYS A 699 -25.08 -34.72 -0.27
N GLY A 700 -25.58 -35.70 0.48
CA GLY A 700 -25.48 -35.68 1.93
C GLY A 700 -24.04 -35.83 2.41
N VAL A 701 -23.72 -35.20 3.54
CA VAL A 701 -22.41 -35.26 4.20
C VAL A 701 -22.50 -36.20 5.40
N ASP A 702 -21.60 -37.17 5.46
CA ASP A 702 -21.54 -38.16 6.55
C ASP A 702 -20.23 -38.10 7.36
N LYS A 703 -19.22 -37.36 6.89
CA LYS A 703 -17.89 -37.23 7.52
C LYS A 703 -17.60 -35.76 7.82
N PHE A 704 -17.30 -35.46 9.08
CA PHE A 704 -17.09 -34.10 9.58
C PHE A 704 -15.78 -34.00 10.32
N ILE A 705 -15.00 -32.96 10.03
CA ILE A 705 -13.72 -32.71 10.70
C ILE A 705 -13.76 -31.30 11.30
N LEU A 706 -13.93 -31.24 12.61
CA LEU A 706 -13.99 -29.99 13.36
C LEU A 706 -12.56 -29.51 13.65
N PHE A 707 -12.24 -28.32 13.17
CA PHE A 707 -11.01 -27.62 13.51
C PHE A 707 -11.27 -26.66 14.68
N TRP A 708 -10.71 -26.98 15.84
CA TRP A 708 -10.80 -26.13 17.03
C TRP A 708 -9.40 -25.63 17.42
N LEU A 709 -8.90 -24.65 16.67
CA LEU A 709 -7.51 -24.17 16.72
C LEU A 709 -7.44 -22.65 16.94
N SER A 710 -6.49 -22.19 17.75
CA SER A 710 -6.30 -20.77 18.11
C SER A 710 -5.39 -19.99 17.15
N ASP A 711 -4.45 -20.66 16.46
CA ASP A 711 -3.46 -20.03 15.56
C ASP A 711 -3.79 -20.18 14.05
N SER A 712 -3.46 -19.15 13.26
CA SER A 712 -3.73 -19.09 11.81
C SER A 712 -2.88 -20.05 11.00
N ASN A 713 -1.60 -20.16 11.33
CA ASN A 713 -0.65 -20.97 10.57
C ASN A 713 -0.89 -22.45 10.88
N THR A 714 -1.13 -22.76 12.16
CA THR A 714 -1.54 -24.08 12.63
C THR A 714 -2.82 -24.57 11.96
N HIS A 715 -3.80 -23.68 11.75
CA HIS A 715 -5.04 -24.02 11.03
C HIS A 715 -4.79 -24.31 9.55
N ILE A 716 -3.97 -23.52 8.86
CA ILE A 716 -3.64 -23.75 7.44
C ILE A 716 -2.87 -25.07 7.27
N GLU A 717 -1.91 -25.37 8.14
CA GLU A 717 -1.18 -26.64 8.13
C GLU A 717 -2.08 -27.85 8.38
N ALA A 718 -3.00 -27.75 9.35
CA ALA A 718 -3.95 -28.81 9.65
C ALA A 718 -4.91 -29.06 8.48
N LEU A 719 -5.41 -27.99 7.85
CA LEU A 719 -6.25 -28.07 6.65
C LEU A 719 -5.49 -28.71 5.48
N ALA A 720 -4.25 -28.30 5.22
CA ALA A 720 -3.45 -28.87 4.14
C ALA A 720 -3.19 -30.37 4.35
N THR A 721 -2.87 -30.78 5.57
CA THR A 721 -2.63 -32.19 5.92
C THR A 721 -3.90 -33.02 5.77
N ILE A 722 -5.03 -32.54 6.27
CA ILE A 722 -6.32 -33.24 6.18
C ILE A 722 -6.85 -33.26 4.74
N ALA A 723 -6.69 -32.17 3.99
CA ALA A 723 -7.06 -32.15 2.58
C ALA A 723 -6.25 -33.16 1.76
N LYS A 724 -4.94 -33.30 2.03
CA LYS A 724 -4.09 -34.34 1.41
C LYS A 724 -4.59 -35.74 1.77
N ALA A 725 -4.86 -36.01 3.05
CA ALA A 725 -5.38 -37.29 3.52
C ALA A 725 -6.75 -37.67 2.92
N VAL A 726 -7.64 -36.69 2.75
CA VAL A 726 -8.95 -36.87 2.09
C VAL A 726 -8.75 -37.10 0.59
N SER A 727 -7.88 -36.34 -0.08
CA SER A 727 -7.62 -36.47 -1.52
C SER A 727 -7.00 -37.82 -1.90
N GLN A 728 -6.21 -38.41 -1.01
CA GLN A 728 -5.55 -39.70 -1.19
C GLN A 728 -6.45 -40.89 -0.79
N GLY A 729 -7.64 -40.64 -0.23
CA GLY A 729 -8.57 -41.67 0.21
C GLY A 729 -8.20 -42.37 1.52
N GLU A 730 -6.97 -42.21 2.00
CA GLU A 730 -6.43 -42.86 3.20
C GLU A 730 -7.26 -42.54 4.46
N LEU A 731 -7.73 -41.30 4.60
CA LEU A 731 -8.58 -40.92 5.74
C LEU A 731 -9.99 -41.53 5.65
N THR A 732 -10.51 -41.68 4.43
CA THR A 732 -11.81 -42.30 4.17
C THR A 732 -11.79 -43.77 4.58
N GLU A 733 -10.75 -44.50 4.17
CA GLU A 733 -10.59 -45.92 4.48
C GLU A 733 -10.53 -46.17 6.00
N LEU A 734 -9.80 -45.32 6.73
CA LEU A 734 -9.71 -45.44 8.18
C LEU A 734 -11.05 -45.11 8.87
N ILE A 735 -11.81 -44.13 8.36
CA ILE A 735 -13.12 -43.78 8.92
C ILE A 735 -14.13 -44.92 8.69
N GLU A 736 -14.14 -45.51 7.49
CA GLU A 736 -15.02 -46.63 7.14
C GLU A 736 -14.66 -47.90 7.90
N ALA A 737 -13.37 -48.14 8.14
CA ALA A 737 -12.88 -49.25 8.95
C ALA A 737 -13.06 -49.03 10.47
N LYS A 738 -13.59 -47.88 10.90
CA LYS A 738 -13.73 -47.48 12.31
C LYS A 738 -12.41 -47.61 13.09
N ALA A 739 -11.32 -47.18 12.46
CA ALA A 739 -9.98 -47.31 13.03
C ALA A 739 -9.84 -46.52 14.35
N PRO A 740 -8.99 -47.00 15.29
CA PRO A 740 -8.76 -46.31 16.55
C PRO A 740 -8.02 -44.97 16.35
N LEU A 741 -8.14 -44.07 17.33
CA LEU A 741 -7.51 -42.74 17.32
C LEU A 741 -6.02 -42.77 16.96
N SER A 742 -5.28 -43.75 17.48
CA SER A 742 -3.83 -43.91 17.24
C SER A 742 -3.49 -44.15 15.76
N SER A 743 -4.36 -44.81 15.00
CA SER A 743 -4.18 -45.02 13.55
C SER A 743 -4.35 -43.71 12.78
N MET A 744 -5.30 -42.87 13.19
CA MET A 744 -5.55 -41.55 12.60
C MET A 744 -4.38 -40.58 12.88
N GLU A 745 -3.88 -40.58 14.12
CA GLU A 745 -2.73 -39.76 14.52
C GLU A 745 -1.46 -40.17 13.75
N SER A 746 -1.23 -41.47 13.58
CA SER A 746 -0.10 -42.00 12.80
C SER A 746 -0.14 -41.54 11.34
N LEU A 747 -1.31 -41.62 10.69
CA LEU A 747 -1.50 -41.19 9.30
C LEU A 747 -1.18 -39.69 9.13
N LEU A 748 -1.80 -38.83 9.95
CA LEU A 748 -1.60 -37.39 9.84
C LEU A 748 -0.16 -36.97 10.18
N SER A 749 0.50 -37.66 11.13
CA SER A 749 1.91 -37.43 11.45
C SER A 749 2.83 -37.76 10.27
N GLN A 750 2.57 -38.86 9.55
CA GLN A 750 3.34 -39.23 8.36
C GLN A 750 3.14 -38.25 7.21
N LEU A 751 1.90 -37.84 6.94
CA LEU A 751 1.58 -36.88 5.88
C LEU A 751 2.15 -35.49 6.16
N ARG A 752 2.16 -35.06 7.43
CA ARG A 752 2.75 -33.79 7.84
C ARG A 752 4.26 -33.77 7.65
N LYS A 753 4.98 -34.86 7.98
CA LYS A 753 6.42 -34.97 7.67
C LYS A 753 6.70 -34.86 6.18
N LYS A 754 5.93 -35.57 5.35
CA LYS A 754 6.05 -35.45 3.88
C LYS A 754 5.79 -34.03 3.37
N LEU A 755 4.86 -33.28 3.98
CA LEU A 755 4.57 -31.88 3.62
C LEU A 755 5.66 -30.90 4.08
N GLN A 756 6.43 -31.23 5.12
CA GLN A 756 7.57 -30.42 5.58
C GLN A 756 8.85 -30.68 4.78
N ASP A 757 8.96 -31.87 4.16
CA ASP A 757 10.09 -32.27 3.32
C ASP A 757 9.91 -31.93 1.80
N GLU A 758 8.71 -31.53 1.37
CA GLU A 758 8.43 -31.04 0.01
C GLU A 758 8.61 -29.50 -0.04
N PRO A 759 9.49 -28.96 -0.91
CA PRO A 759 9.89 -27.55 -0.91
C PRO A 759 8.84 -26.55 -1.42
#